data_AF-A0A820T3Q4-F1
#
_entry.id   AF-A0A820T3Q4-F1
#
_cell.length_a   1.000
_cell.length_b   1.000
_cell.length_c   1.000
_cell.angle_alpha   90.00
_cell.angle_beta   90.00
_cell.angle_gamma   90.00
#
_symmetry.space_group_name_H-M   'P 1'
#
loop_
_entity.id
_entity.type
_entity.pdbx_description
1 polymer ?
#
loop_
_entity_poly.entity_id
_entity_poly.type
_entity_poly.pdbx_seq_one_letter_code
_entity_poly.pdbx_strand_id
1 'polypeptide(L)'
;MIVYIVLLTIFIIYIALSFILLRKPTYLHKRRRPVFIARNIAHRGGAAESIENSLHAFDTGLKNGVEMLELDCHLTKDNQVVVHHDFSIERTTGDDRFIRDIDYDDLPSINNNIELYYDSSTIISCDKNPESEALLRIPLLKDVFARYPTIPINIDVKANNDELIQQISRLTQEYQRESLTYWGSFNHGTCRKLTAENPHIVRFCSLKEVAGIVIAYWLGLLPFISIKAGAFEIPNPGEVFQKATKNLNWKFKILLRIVQGALNNKTMFVHLQRRGIPVYVWILNNEQEYQHAFEQMSVTGVMTDYPKNGNATIKQLFRKLREGLLLAEQGRQGFLGEFDQILQPNQRARFLLHLVQLAKESGKPVEQLIDSFLTQDDLLFEFVCIGLKTMIDLQQLKNLKLDYEDNIAIVQISQENSKVNTLSRAMTNEFIPVFDHLKSDNNIQGIVVISSKPGSFIAGADINMIESLKSHDELFTASRQGQEIMNRIEQSSKPIVAAIAGSCLGGGFELALACHYRIAMNDKRTGFGVPEVKLGLLPGAGGTQRLLENLSLSDALDLMLTGREIKAKKAKAMGLVDFLVEPVRSDVQNIEEENIAYLRSIAIQKVKLLIVKKASKQKSGLMKNIKSIIMENSYVRNYILSQAQTKVMSQTQGLYPAPLKILDVIRQTLENGSTIGYNAEAEAFADLAMTNESKALISLFHGRTQCKKNKYGNSEREIKNMAVIGSGVIGAGIAHVSIDKDFQVILYDNTSAVLDQGKSQIVKNYQTYVKRNRITNTECNRILSNLTCHTTFENLEKCDIIIEDLFEDLKLKQNTLNELEQYMSKHCIFATNSYTLSIGQIASNSRYPDKVVGMHYFSPVDKVELLEIIRTKQTSNDTVSSAVTVGLKQGKIVIVVSDSPGFYTTRLLIFGCVEIFHLLQEGVSPKDIDIATKKFGFHIGLAILLDEFGIDLFGYIVFQLREIFGDRLANSSIIDLIKMFINNNLLGKKSGQGLYVYHNDGKKEISPKLKQLPKNYFTPRKDISMIETIQWRISLRMLNEAARCLEENVISTPTDGDIGAVFGLGFPPMKGGPFHFMDTYGISNILDVMNNFQSEYGNRFAPTQLLIDMTNENKKFYS
;
A
#
# COMPACT_ATOMS: atom_id res chain seq x y z
N MET A 1 51.25 11.58 -13.78
CA MET A 1 49.84 11.90 -13.43
C MET A 1 49.01 10.64 -13.18
N ILE A 2 48.94 9.68 -14.11
CA ILE A 2 48.15 8.44 -13.95
C ILE A 2 48.56 7.63 -12.69
N VAL A 3 49.86 7.47 -12.42
CA VAL A 3 50.35 6.78 -11.21
C VAL A 3 49.87 7.46 -9.92
N TYR A 4 49.84 8.79 -9.88
CA TYR A 4 49.35 9.55 -8.73
C TYR A 4 47.84 9.41 -8.55
N ILE A 5 47.08 9.39 -9.64
CA ILE A 5 45.62 9.16 -9.58
C ILE A 5 45.33 7.75 -9.06
N VAL A 6 46.03 6.73 -9.55
CA VAL A 6 45.87 5.34 -9.07
C VAL A 6 46.23 5.22 -7.59
N LEU A 7 47.35 5.80 -7.15
CA LEU A 7 47.76 5.79 -5.75
C LEU A 7 46.76 6.53 -4.85
N LEU A 8 46.23 7.68 -5.30
CA LEU A 8 45.23 8.44 -4.57
C LEU A 8 43.89 7.68 -4.48
N THR A 9 43.46 7.02 -5.56
CA THR A 9 42.24 6.19 -5.56
C THR A 9 42.38 5.00 -4.62
N ILE A 10 43.52 4.29 -4.63
CA ILE A 10 43.79 3.19 -3.69
C ILE A 10 43.76 3.69 -2.24
N PHE A 11 44.34 4.87 -1.97
CA PHE A 11 44.35 5.48 -0.64
C PHE A 11 42.95 5.89 -0.17
N ILE A 12 42.11 6.46 -1.04
CA ILE A 12 40.72 6.82 -0.72
C ILE A 12 39.88 5.56 -0.44
N ILE A 13 40.01 4.52 -1.27
CA ILE A 13 39.34 3.24 -1.06
C ILE A 13 39.77 2.63 0.28
N TYR A 14 41.06 2.68 0.58
CA TYR A 14 41.61 2.22 1.85
C TYR A 14 40.97 2.93 3.06
N ILE A 15 40.91 4.28 3.05
CA ILE A 15 40.31 5.06 4.14
C ILE A 15 38.82 4.71 4.30
N ALA A 16 38.07 4.67 3.20
CA ALA A 16 36.64 4.36 3.23
C ALA A 16 36.38 2.94 3.77
N LEU A 17 37.12 1.96 3.27
CA LEU A 17 36.98 0.55 3.68
C LEU A 17 37.44 0.35 5.13
N SER A 18 38.53 0.99 5.53
CA SER A 18 39.00 1.00 6.92
C SER A 18 37.94 1.56 7.87
N PHE A 19 37.36 2.72 7.57
CA PHE A 19 36.34 3.35 8.40
C PHE A 19 35.09 2.48 8.59
N ILE A 20 34.61 1.87 7.50
CA ILE A 20 33.45 0.96 7.53
C ILE A 20 33.77 -0.28 8.36
N LEU A 21 34.89 -0.94 8.10
CA LEU A 21 35.25 -2.20 8.74
C LEU A 21 35.72 -2.02 10.20
N LEU A 22 36.22 -0.84 10.59
CA LEU A 22 36.51 -0.50 11.99
C LEU A 22 35.22 -0.54 12.82
N ARG A 23 34.13 0.00 12.27
CA ARG A 23 32.80 -0.02 12.90
C ARG A 23 32.09 -1.37 12.73
N LYS A 24 32.35 -2.13 11.66
CA LYS A 24 31.68 -3.41 11.39
C LYS A 24 32.72 -4.54 11.13
N PRO A 25 33.51 -4.94 12.14
CA PRO A 25 34.55 -5.98 11.98
C PRO A 25 34.01 -7.33 11.49
N THR A 26 32.75 -7.62 11.80
CA THR A 26 32.10 -8.90 11.48
C THR A 26 31.89 -9.12 9.98
N TYR A 27 32.10 -8.10 9.15
CA TYR A 27 32.09 -8.24 7.70
C TYR A 27 33.33 -8.95 7.15
N LEU A 28 34.48 -8.80 7.83
CA LEU A 28 35.73 -9.47 7.43
C LEU A 28 36.06 -10.67 8.33
N HIS A 29 35.77 -10.56 9.63
CA HIS A 29 36.13 -11.59 10.61
C HIS A 29 34.88 -12.25 11.19
N LYS A 30 34.88 -13.57 11.34
CA LYS A 30 33.80 -14.27 12.07
C LYS A 30 33.81 -13.82 13.54
N ARG A 31 32.62 -13.62 14.11
CA ARG A 31 32.45 -13.34 15.54
C ARG A 31 32.85 -14.58 16.34
N ARG A 32 33.87 -14.45 17.19
CA ARG A 32 34.21 -15.49 18.18
C ARG A 32 33.27 -15.36 19.38
N ARG A 33 33.02 -16.47 20.07
CA ARG A 33 32.36 -16.45 21.38
C ARG A 33 33.47 -16.43 22.44
N PRO A 34 33.45 -15.48 23.40
CA PRO A 34 34.36 -15.54 24.52
C PRO A 34 34.05 -16.79 25.36
N VAL A 35 35.08 -17.37 25.97
CA VAL A 35 34.95 -18.57 26.82
C VAL A 35 34.07 -18.24 28.05
N PHE A 36 34.36 -17.12 28.70
CA PHE A 36 33.54 -16.50 29.74
C PHE A 36 33.78 -14.98 29.76
N ILE A 37 32.99 -14.25 30.53
CA ILE A 37 33.14 -12.80 30.73
C ILE A 37 33.09 -12.52 32.23
N ALA A 38 34.06 -11.77 32.74
CA ALA A 38 34.11 -11.33 34.13
C ALA A 38 34.22 -9.81 34.22
N ARG A 39 33.30 -9.14 34.92
CA ARG A 39 33.28 -7.68 35.04
C ARG A 39 34.17 -7.16 36.16
N ASN A 40 34.34 -7.96 37.22
CA ASN A 40 35.12 -7.62 38.40
C ASN A 40 36.16 -8.73 38.66
N ILE A 41 37.43 -8.43 38.40
CA ILE A 41 38.55 -9.37 38.51
C ILE A 41 39.42 -8.97 39.70
N ALA A 42 39.67 -9.88 40.63
CA ALA A 42 40.54 -9.62 41.78
C ALA A 42 41.99 -9.95 41.45
N HIS A 43 42.84 -8.92 41.44
CA HIS A 43 44.29 -9.06 41.36
C HIS A 43 44.83 -9.49 42.73
N ARG A 44 45.65 -10.56 42.76
CA ARG A 44 46.20 -11.17 43.99
C ARG A 44 45.16 -11.55 45.06
N GLY A 45 43.90 -11.73 44.67
CA GLY A 45 42.78 -11.96 45.57
C GLY A 45 42.18 -10.72 46.24
N GLY A 46 42.50 -9.51 45.77
CA GLY A 46 42.04 -8.25 46.37
C GLY A 46 42.96 -7.79 47.49
N ALA A 47 44.23 -7.59 47.16
CA ALA A 47 45.33 -7.36 48.10
C ALA A 47 45.08 -6.20 49.09
N ALA A 48 44.24 -5.22 48.76
CA ALA A 48 43.95 -4.10 49.65
C ALA A 48 42.82 -4.37 50.65
N GLU A 49 42.07 -5.46 50.50
CA GLU A 49 40.92 -5.78 51.33
C GLU A 49 41.17 -6.92 52.33
N SER A 50 42.17 -7.76 52.04
CA SER A 50 42.54 -8.97 52.76
C SER A 50 44.00 -9.34 52.50
N ILE A 51 44.52 -10.32 53.25
CA ILE A 51 45.88 -10.84 53.12
C ILE A 51 46.09 -11.46 51.72
N GLU A 52 46.84 -10.78 50.86
CA GLU A 52 47.05 -11.17 49.45
C GLU A 52 47.56 -12.61 49.28
N ASN A 53 47.28 -13.22 48.14
CA ASN A 53 47.76 -14.57 47.77
C ASN A 53 47.39 -15.67 48.78
N SER A 54 46.31 -15.50 49.56
CA SER A 54 45.79 -16.49 50.51
C SER A 54 44.39 -16.98 50.12
N LEU A 55 44.00 -18.19 50.57
CA LEU A 55 42.63 -18.68 50.40
C LEU A 55 41.60 -17.75 51.08
N HIS A 56 41.99 -17.08 52.18
CA HIS A 56 41.13 -16.12 52.85
C HIS A 56 40.85 -14.89 51.99
N ALA A 57 41.86 -14.37 51.27
CA ALA A 57 41.64 -13.28 50.31
C ALA A 57 40.74 -13.71 49.16
N PHE A 58 40.93 -14.91 48.60
CA PHE A 58 40.07 -15.42 47.54
C PHE A 58 38.61 -15.57 47.99
N ASP A 59 38.36 -16.14 49.18
CA ASP A 59 37.02 -16.23 49.76
C ASP A 59 36.40 -14.85 49.98
N THR A 60 37.18 -13.89 50.49
CA THR A 60 36.73 -12.52 50.76
C THR A 60 36.39 -11.78 49.46
N GLY A 61 37.25 -11.89 48.44
CA GLY A 61 36.99 -11.33 47.11
C GLY A 61 35.71 -11.91 46.50
N LEU A 62 35.53 -13.23 46.54
CA LEU A 62 34.32 -13.89 46.02
C LEU A 62 33.06 -13.47 46.78
N LYS A 63 33.11 -13.36 48.13
CA LYS A 63 32.01 -12.78 48.94
C LYS A 63 31.71 -11.33 48.54
N ASN A 64 32.75 -10.58 48.17
CA ASN A 64 32.64 -9.21 47.66
C ASN A 64 32.25 -9.13 46.18
N GLY A 65 31.87 -10.25 45.54
CA GLY A 65 31.32 -10.30 44.18
C GLY A 65 32.37 -10.19 43.07
N VAL A 66 33.54 -10.76 43.30
CA VAL A 66 34.51 -11.06 42.25
C VAL A 66 33.97 -12.14 41.34
N GLU A 67 34.09 -11.94 40.03
CA GLU A 67 33.64 -12.89 39.02
C GLU A 67 34.79 -13.75 38.47
N MET A 68 36.05 -13.35 38.73
CA MET A 68 37.26 -14.06 38.27
C MET A 68 38.48 -13.70 39.14
N LEU A 69 39.34 -14.68 39.40
CA LEU A 69 40.59 -14.48 40.15
C LEU A 69 41.76 -14.35 39.18
N GLU A 70 42.68 -13.42 39.45
CA GLU A 70 43.98 -13.37 38.79
C GLU A 70 45.06 -13.85 39.75
N LEU A 71 45.84 -14.84 39.31
CA LEU A 71 46.77 -15.60 40.12
C LEU A 71 48.13 -15.69 39.42
N ASP A 72 49.18 -15.29 40.13
CA ASP A 72 50.55 -15.60 39.78
C ASP A 72 50.97 -16.95 40.35
N CYS A 73 51.72 -17.72 39.58
CA CYS A 73 52.19 -19.04 39.99
C CYS A 73 53.72 -19.17 39.92
N HIS A 74 54.26 -19.89 40.91
CA HIS A 74 55.68 -20.22 41.01
C HIS A 74 55.87 -21.70 41.37
N LEU A 75 57.05 -22.24 41.05
CA LEU A 75 57.46 -23.58 41.48
C LEU A 75 58.28 -23.49 42.76
N THR A 76 57.98 -24.36 43.70
CA THR A 76 58.87 -24.69 44.83
C THR A 76 60.01 -25.60 44.38
N LYS A 77 61.01 -25.80 45.24
CA LYS A 77 62.16 -26.69 44.98
C LYS A 77 61.75 -28.15 44.78
N ASP A 78 60.72 -28.60 45.50
CA ASP A 78 60.10 -29.92 45.38
C ASP A 78 59.02 -30.00 44.29
N ASN A 79 59.04 -29.05 43.35
CA ASN A 79 58.20 -29.08 42.15
C ASN A 79 56.70 -29.05 42.44
N GLN A 80 56.26 -28.32 43.48
CA GLN A 80 54.86 -27.99 43.71
C GLN A 80 54.55 -26.60 43.12
N VAL A 81 53.37 -26.45 42.51
CA VAL A 81 52.89 -25.16 42.00
C VAL A 81 52.17 -24.39 43.11
N VAL A 82 52.76 -23.28 43.53
CA VAL A 82 52.21 -22.36 44.54
C VAL A 82 51.68 -21.09 43.89
N VAL A 83 50.67 -20.48 44.52
CA VAL A 83 50.07 -19.22 44.09
C VAL A 83 50.66 -18.07 44.93
N HIS A 84 51.50 -17.25 44.31
CA HIS A 84 52.16 -16.12 44.96
C HIS A 84 52.61 -15.10 43.90
N HIS A 85 52.45 -13.80 44.18
CA HIS A 85 52.76 -12.74 43.21
C HIS A 85 54.26 -12.52 42.96
N ASP A 86 55.07 -12.62 44.01
CA ASP A 86 56.50 -12.32 43.96
C ASP A 86 57.35 -13.58 43.93
N PHE A 87 58.48 -13.54 43.22
CA PHE A 87 59.45 -14.64 43.20
C PHE A 87 60.15 -14.86 44.55
N SER A 88 60.27 -13.78 45.33
CA SER A 88 60.79 -13.78 46.71
C SER A 88 59.62 -13.65 47.68
N ILE A 89 59.73 -14.30 48.83
CA ILE A 89 58.73 -14.26 49.91
C ILE A 89 59.07 -13.23 50.99
N GLU A 90 60.13 -12.43 50.82
CA GLU A 90 60.63 -11.48 51.83
C GLU A 90 59.55 -10.50 52.27
N ARG A 91 58.81 -9.96 51.30
CA ARG A 91 57.79 -8.95 51.55
C ARG A 91 56.59 -9.51 52.32
N THR A 92 56.23 -10.77 52.08
CA THR A 92 55.02 -11.39 52.63
C THR A 92 55.29 -12.19 53.88
N THR A 93 56.52 -12.67 54.10
CA THR A 93 56.89 -13.58 55.20
C THR A 93 58.08 -13.10 56.03
N GLY A 94 58.91 -12.18 55.51
CA GLY A 94 60.16 -11.75 56.13
C GLY A 94 61.38 -12.61 55.79
N ASP A 95 61.21 -13.68 55.01
CA ASP A 95 62.28 -14.60 54.55
C ASP A 95 62.82 -14.16 53.18
N ASP A 96 64.12 -13.89 53.07
CA ASP A 96 64.76 -13.32 51.88
C ASP A 96 64.97 -14.33 50.72
N ARG A 97 64.63 -15.60 50.92
CA ARG A 97 64.79 -16.66 49.93
C ARG A 97 63.75 -16.57 48.79
N PHE A 98 64.09 -17.16 47.65
CA PHE A 98 63.16 -17.32 46.53
C PHE A 98 62.33 -18.59 46.69
N ILE A 99 61.07 -18.57 46.24
CA ILE A 99 60.15 -19.73 46.30
C ILE A 99 60.77 -20.99 45.71
N ARG A 100 61.50 -20.84 44.60
CA ARG A 100 62.15 -21.95 43.88
C ARG A 100 63.25 -22.67 44.68
N ASP A 101 63.71 -22.09 45.78
CA ASP A 101 64.82 -22.59 46.59
C ASP A 101 64.34 -23.29 47.88
N ILE A 102 63.02 -23.37 48.11
CA ILE A 102 62.39 -23.89 49.33
C ILE A 102 61.39 -25.00 48.96
N ASP A 103 61.35 -26.09 49.74
CA ASP A 103 60.34 -27.14 49.59
C ASP A 103 58.99 -26.66 50.15
N TYR A 104 57.84 -27.12 49.62
CA TYR A 104 56.53 -26.57 49.99
C TYR A 104 56.20 -26.65 51.49
N ASP A 105 56.65 -27.70 52.17
CA ASP A 105 56.43 -27.88 53.61
C ASP A 105 57.30 -26.97 54.49
N ASP A 106 58.36 -26.41 53.93
CA ASP A 106 59.26 -25.46 54.61
C ASP A 106 58.92 -23.99 54.30
N LEU A 107 57.87 -23.72 53.50
CA LEU A 107 57.43 -22.35 53.22
C LEU A 107 56.84 -21.71 54.49
N PRO A 108 57.35 -20.53 54.91
CA PRO A 108 56.81 -19.83 56.06
C PRO A 108 55.39 -19.30 55.79
N SER A 109 54.61 -19.13 56.87
CA SER A 109 53.31 -18.50 56.81
C SER A 109 53.40 -17.03 56.42
N ILE A 110 52.39 -16.55 55.72
CA ILE A 110 52.21 -15.16 55.34
C ILE A 110 51.96 -14.33 56.61
N ASN A 111 52.69 -13.22 56.74
CA ASN A 111 52.55 -12.30 57.86
C ASN A 111 51.19 -11.60 57.84
N ASN A 112 50.59 -11.43 59.02
CA ASN A 112 49.30 -10.75 59.16
C ASN A 112 49.35 -9.24 58.90
N ASN A 113 50.55 -8.63 58.91
CA ASN A 113 50.76 -7.21 58.65
C ASN A 113 51.69 -7.02 57.44
N ILE A 114 51.11 -7.03 56.24
CA ILE A 114 51.85 -6.72 55.01
C ILE A 114 51.58 -5.27 54.64
N GLU A 115 52.65 -4.50 54.45
CA GLU A 115 52.58 -3.15 53.92
C GLU A 115 52.50 -3.19 52.39
N LEU A 116 51.44 -2.60 51.83
CA LEU A 116 51.27 -2.44 50.40
C LEU A 116 51.52 -0.99 49.98
N TYR A 117 52.40 -0.82 48.99
CA TYR A 117 52.81 0.48 48.46
C TYR A 117 52.11 0.72 47.10
N TYR A 118 51.14 1.63 47.06
CA TYR A 118 50.38 1.97 45.84
C TYR A 118 50.91 3.23 45.12
N ASP A 119 51.57 4.12 45.87
CA ASP A 119 52.40 5.23 45.37
C ASP A 119 53.52 5.54 46.39
N SER A 120 54.41 6.50 46.08
CA SER A 120 55.52 6.90 46.96
C SER A 120 55.11 7.50 48.31
N SER A 121 53.82 7.50 48.67
CA SER A 121 53.25 8.17 49.84
C SER A 121 52.17 7.38 50.60
N THR A 122 51.71 6.22 50.13
CA THR A 122 50.55 5.52 50.73
C THR A 122 50.90 4.10 51.17
N ILE A 123 50.89 3.87 52.49
CA ILE A 123 51.03 2.55 53.14
C ILE A 123 49.67 2.14 53.68
N ILE A 124 49.22 0.93 53.33
CA ILE A 124 47.97 0.35 53.86
C ILE A 124 48.32 -0.87 54.68
N SER A 125 47.98 -0.86 55.98
CA SER A 125 48.06 -2.04 56.84
C SER A 125 46.73 -2.79 56.78
N CYS A 126 46.75 -4.03 56.28
CA CYS A 126 45.56 -4.89 56.28
C CYS A 126 45.40 -5.54 57.67
N ASP A 127 44.47 -5.04 58.48
CA ASP A 127 44.02 -5.73 59.70
C ASP A 127 42.89 -6.71 59.33
N LYS A 128 42.90 -7.97 59.82
CA LYS A 128 41.72 -8.88 59.92
C LYS A 128 42.09 -10.31 60.35
N ASN A 129 41.78 -10.67 61.60
CA ASN A 129 41.85 -12.03 62.17
C ASN A 129 41.34 -13.14 61.21
N PRO A 130 42.19 -14.07 60.74
CA PRO A 130 41.73 -15.26 60.04
C PRO A 130 41.11 -16.26 61.04
N GLU A 131 40.04 -16.96 60.63
CA GLU A 131 39.35 -17.97 61.46
C GLU A 131 40.24 -19.20 61.78
N SER A 132 41.39 -19.39 61.09
CA SER A 132 42.41 -20.40 61.41
C SER A 132 43.79 -20.06 60.82
N GLU A 133 44.88 -20.52 61.45
CA GLU A 133 46.27 -20.39 60.94
C GLU A 133 46.49 -21.05 59.56
N ALA A 134 45.70 -22.06 59.21
CA ALA A 134 45.80 -22.76 57.91
C ALA A 134 45.50 -21.85 56.70
N LEU A 135 44.84 -20.71 56.93
CA LEU A 135 44.51 -19.72 55.90
C LEU A 135 45.64 -18.71 55.64
N LEU A 136 46.73 -18.75 56.42
CA LEU A 136 47.93 -17.92 56.26
C LEU A 136 49.05 -18.62 55.48
N ARG A 137 48.84 -19.85 55.01
CA ARG A 137 49.82 -20.56 54.19
C ARG A 137 49.73 -20.11 52.73
N ILE A 138 50.86 -20.06 52.04
CA ILE A 138 50.90 -19.90 50.58
C ILE A 138 50.16 -21.12 49.95
N PRO A 139 49.08 -20.91 49.19
CA PRO A 139 48.24 -22.00 48.71
C PRO A 139 48.85 -22.70 47.50
N LEU A 140 48.64 -24.01 47.40
CA LEU A 140 48.91 -24.75 46.17
C LEU A 140 47.83 -24.47 45.13
N LEU A 141 48.21 -24.41 43.87
CA LEU A 141 47.27 -24.19 42.77
C LEU A 141 46.19 -25.30 42.72
N LYS A 142 46.57 -26.55 43.03
CA LYS A 142 45.64 -27.69 43.10
C LYS A 142 44.55 -27.50 44.16
N ASP A 143 44.90 -26.87 45.29
CA ASP A 143 43.96 -26.59 46.38
C ASP A 143 43.00 -25.47 45.99
N VAL A 144 43.50 -24.45 45.30
CA VAL A 144 42.67 -23.38 44.72
C VAL A 144 41.69 -23.95 43.69
N PHE A 145 42.15 -24.84 42.80
CA PHE A 145 41.29 -25.51 41.81
C PHE A 145 40.22 -26.39 42.45
N ALA A 146 40.57 -27.15 43.49
CA ALA A 146 39.64 -27.99 44.23
C ALA A 146 38.59 -27.16 44.98
N ARG A 147 38.99 -26.05 45.60
CA ARG A 147 38.11 -25.18 46.40
C ARG A 147 37.16 -24.36 45.52
N TYR A 148 37.60 -23.95 44.33
CA TYR A 148 36.84 -23.07 43.43
C TYR A 148 36.58 -23.71 42.06
N PRO A 149 35.83 -24.84 41.99
CA PRO A 149 35.69 -25.65 40.78
C PRO A 149 35.02 -24.90 39.61
N THR A 150 34.17 -23.92 39.88
CA THR A 150 33.40 -23.19 38.86
C THR A 150 33.85 -21.75 38.61
N ILE A 151 34.78 -21.23 39.42
CA ILE A 151 35.22 -19.83 39.33
C ILE A 151 36.25 -19.68 38.20
N PRO A 152 36.05 -18.74 37.25
CA PRO A 152 37.06 -18.45 36.24
C PRO A 152 38.37 -17.92 36.83
N ILE A 153 39.51 -18.30 36.25
CA ILE A 153 40.85 -17.93 36.74
C ILE A 153 41.75 -17.44 35.58
N ASN A 154 42.42 -16.31 35.75
CA ASN A 154 43.61 -15.95 34.96
C ASN A 154 44.85 -16.44 35.70
N ILE A 155 45.68 -17.22 35.04
CA ILE A 155 46.99 -17.64 35.58
C ILE A 155 48.05 -16.83 34.85
N ASP A 156 48.62 -15.83 35.52
CA ASP A 156 49.70 -15.02 34.97
C ASP A 156 51.06 -15.71 35.20
N VAL A 157 51.79 -15.92 34.11
CA VAL A 157 53.08 -16.61 34.13
C VAL A 157 54.19 -15.62 33.81
N LYS A 158 54.78 -15.05 34.88
CA LYS A 158 55.83 -14.02 34.77
C LYS A 158 57.21 -14.57 34.40
N ALA A 159 57.49 -15.85 34.68
CA ALA A 159 58.76 -16.51 34.36
C ALA A 159 58.69 -17.34 33.08
N ASN A 160 59.75 -17.30 32.27
CA ASN A 160 59.93 -18.18 31.12
C ASN A 160 60.50 -19.54 31.57
N ASN A 161 59.72 -20.32 32.31
CA ASN A 161 60.09 -21.63 32.85
C ASN A 161 59.19 -22.72 32.25
N ASP A 162 59.76 -23.67 31.51
CA ASP A 162 59.02 -24.73 30.81
C ASP A 162 58.38 -25.74 31.77
N GLU A 163 59.05 -26.04 32.89
CA GLU A 163 58.56 -26.98 33.89
C GLU A 163 57.32 -26.43 34.62
N LEU A 164 57.34 -25.14 34.96
CA LEU A 164 56.18 -24.45 35.56
C LEU A 164 54.97 -24.47 34.61
N ILE A 165 55.19 -24.19 33.32
CA ILE A 165 54.16 -24.16 32.29
C ILE A 165 53.52 -25.55 32.12
N GLN A 166 54.35 -26.60 32.06
CA GLN A 166 53.91 -28.00 31.96
C GLN A 166 53.10 -28.42 33.18
N GLN A 167 53.55 -28.07 34.39
CA GLN A 167 52.82 -28.42 35.61
C GLN A 167 51.48 -27.70 35.73
N ILE A 168 51.42 -26.39 35.43
CA ILE A 168 50.15 -25.65 35.41
C ILE A 168 49.19 -26.24 34.36
N SER A 169 49.71 -26.57 33.17
CA SER A 169 48.91 -27.19 32.10
C SER A 169 48.32 -28.52 32.54
N ARG A 170 49.16 -29.39 33.15
CA ARG A 170 48.74 -30.68 33.71
C ARG A 170 47.67 -30.52 34.78
N LEU A 171 47.86 -29.63 35.74
CA LEU A 171 46.87 -29.35 36.79
C LEU A 171 45.56 -28.80 36.18
N THR A 172 45.64 -27.95 35.16
CA THR A 172 44.45 -27.41 34.50
C THR A 172 43.65 -28.50 33.79
N GLN A 173 44.33 -29.47 33.16
CA GLN A 173 43.70 -30.64 32.53
C GLN A 173 43.12 -31.61 33.55
N GLU A 174 43.89 -31.92 34.60
CA GLU A 174 43.49 -32.84 35.68
C GLU A 174 42.18 -32.39 36.36
N TYR A 175 42.04 -31.09 36.60
CA TYR A 175 40.84 -30.50 37.20
C TYR A 175 39.79 -30.06 36.16
N GLN A 176 39.97 -30.38 34.87
CA GLN A 176 39.06 -30.08 33.76
C GLN A 176 38.70 -28.58 33.62
N ARG A 177 39.67 -27.70 33.82
CA ARG A 177 39.47 -26.25 33.90
C ARG A 177 39.78 -25.49 32.63
N GLU A 178 40.07 -26.18 31.52
CA GLU A 178 40.52 -25.53 30.27
C GLU A 178 39.51 -24.50 29.73
N SER A 179 38.21 -24.69 29.97
CA SER A 179 37.15 -23.74 29.62
C SER A 179 36.84 -22.68 30.69
N LEU A 180 37.59 -22.66 31.80
CA LEU A 180 37.45 -21.70 32.90
C LEU A 180 38.76 -20.97 33.20
N THR A 181 39.80 -21.22 32.40
CA THR A 181 41.12 -20.63 32.61
C THR A 181 41.52 -19.73 31.44
N TYR A 182 42.11 -18.59 31.77
CA TYR A 182 42.92 -17.80 30.85
C TYR A 182 44.40 -17.87 31.22
N TRP A 183 45.25 -17.91 30.20
CA TRP A 183 46.70 -17.74 30.34
C TRP A 183 47.09 -16.25 30.25
N GLY A 184 47.75 -15.74 31.27
CA GLY A 184 48.36 -14.42 31.33
C GLY A 184 49.87 -14.48 31.07
N SER A 185 50.38 -13.50 30.31
CA SER A 185 51.80 -13.14 30.29
C SER A 185 52.01 -11.95 29.35
N PHE A 186 52.77 -10.94 29.78
CA PHE A 186 53.18 -9.85 28.89
C PHE A 186 54.33 -10.23 27.94
N ASN A 187 55.09 -11.29 28.24
CA ASN A 187 56.20 -11.76 27.43
C ASN A 187 55.75 -12.63 26.24
N HIS A 188 55.99 -12.16 25.02
CA HIS A 188 55.60 -12.87 23.79
C HIS A 188 56.32 -14.23 23.60
N GLY A 189 57.51 -14.42 24.17
CA GLY A 189 58.18 -15.73 24.20
C GLY A 189 57.39 -16.73 25.04
N THR A 190 57.05 -16.34 26.27
CA THR A 190 56.25 -17.15 27.20
C THR A 190 54.86 -17.45 26.62
N CYS A 191 54.13 -16.47 26.08
CA CYS A 191 52.80 -16.71 25.46
C CYS A 191 52.83 -17.77 24.35
N ARG A 192 53.93 -17.85 23.57
CA ARG A 192 54.10 -18.87 22.53
C ARG A 192 54.26 -20.26 23.13
N LYS A 193 55.04 -20.38 24.20
CA LYS A 193 55.21 -21.64 24.95
C LYS A 193 53.90 -22.09 25.59
N LEU A 194 53.15 -21.18 26.23
CA LEU A 194 51.82 -21.45 26.78
C LEU A 194 50.84 -22.01 25.74
N THR A 195 50.81 -21.37 24.56
CA THR A 195 49.92 -21.81 23.45
C THR A 195 50.37 -23.17 22.89
N ALA A 196 51.68 -23.44 22.86
CA ALA A 196 52.21 -24.70 22.36
C ALA A 196 51.97 -25.86 23.35
N GLU A 197 52.06 -25.59 24.65
CA GLU A 197 51.82 -26.57 25.71
C GLU A 197 50.35 -26.99 25.78
N ASN A 198 49.42 -26.02 25.82
CA ASN A 198 48.00 -26.32 25.79
C ASN A 198 47.22 -25.32 24.92
N PRO A 199 46.89 -25.69 23.67
CA PRO A 199 46.19 -24.81 22.75
C PRO A 199 44.70 -24.65 23.06
N HIS A 200 44.12 -25.45 23.96
CA HIS A 200 42.71 -25.39 24.33
C HIS A 200 42.41 -24.24 25.30
N ILE A 201 43.41 -23.80 26.05
CA ILE A 201 43.28 -22.69 26.98
C ILE A 201 43.55 -21.37 26.24
N VAL A 202 42.61 -20.44 26.38
CA VAL A 202 42.71 -19.13 25.74
C VAL A 202 43.69 -18.24 26.50
N ARG A 203 44.45 -17.42 25.79
CA ARG A 203 45.41 -16.48 26.39
C ARG A 203 45.07 -15.01 26.18
N PHE A 204 45.59 -14.18 27.07
CA PHE A 204 45.71 -12.74 26.91
C PHE A 204 46.71 -12.36 25.81
N CYS A 205 46.57 -11.14 25.28
CA CYS A 205 47.52 -10.53 24.36
C CYS A 205 48.86 -10.27 25.07
N SER A 206 49.97 -10.68 24.45
CA SER A 206 51.30 -10.22 24.89
C SER A 206 51.49 -8.73 24.63
N LEU A 207 52.45 -8.10 25.28
CA LEU A 207 52.74 -6.67 25.10
C LEU A 207 53.04 -6.31 23.63
N LYS A 208 53.73 -7.20 22.91
CA LYS A 208 54.03 -7.05 21.48
C LYS A 208 52.76 -7.06 20.62
N GLU A 209 51.78 -7.89 20.96
CA GLU A 209 50.48 -7.95 20.25
C GLU A 209 49.61 -6.76 20.57
N VAL A 210 49.58 -6.32 21.83
CA VAL A 210 48.90 -5.08 22.26
C VAL A 210 49.45 -3.88 21.46
N ALA A 211 50.78 -3.72 21.41
CA ALA A 211 51.43 -2.66 20.64
C ALA A 211 51.08 -2.75 19.13
N GLY A 212 51.06 -3.96 18.57
CA GLY A 212 50.66 -4.19 17.17
C GLY A 212 49.21 -3.81 16.89
N ILE A 213 48.28 -4.11 17.80
CA ILE A 213 46.86 -3.75 17.69
C ILE A 213 46.69 -2.23 17.73
N VAL A 214 47.37 -1.54 18.65
CA VAL A 214 47.32 -0.08 18.77
C VAL A 214 47.87 0.60 17.51
N ILE A 215 49.02 0.13 17.00
CA ILE A 215 49.61 0.66 15.76
C ILE A 215 48.68 0.41 14.57
N ALA A 216 48.11 -0.79 14.45
CA ALA A 216 47.19 -1.13 13.37
C ALA A 216 45.90 -0.29 13.45
N TYR A 217 45.40 -0.01 14.65
CA TYR A 217 44.25 0.87 14.85
C TYR A 217 44.54 2.26 14.31
N TRP A 218 45.69 2.84 14.69
CA TRP A 218 46.07 4.18 14.28
C TRP A 218 46.31 4.31 12.78
N LEU A 219 46.91 3.28 12.17
CA LEU A 219 47.12 3.25 10.72
C LEU A 219 45.83 2.99 9.93
N GLY A 220 44.74 2.55 10.56
CA GLY A 220 43.51 2.08 9.90
C GLY A 220 43.57 0.62 9.42
N LEU A 221 44.62 -0.11 9.81
CA LEU A 221 44.87 -1.50 9.42
C LEU A 221 44.21 -2.53 10.35
N LEU A 222 43.73 -2.12 11.53
CA LEU A 222 43.12 -3.01 12.51
C LEU A 222 42.03 -3.93 11.93
N PRO A 223 41.12 -3.47 11.06
CA PRO A 223 40.10 -4.33 10.49
C PRO A 223 40.67 -5.43 9.60
N PHE A 224 41.88 -5.28 9.07
CA PHE A 224 42.49 -6.22 8.13
C PHE A 224 43.44 -7.22 8.80
N ILE A 225 43.80 -7.02 10.07
CA ILE A 225 44.66 -7.93 10.81
C ILE A 225 43.86 -8.98 11.60
N SER A 226 44.32 -10.24 11.54
CA SER A 226 43.75 -11.32 12.35
C SER A 226 44.42 -11.33 13.73
N ILE A 227 43.60 -11.35 14.79
CA ILE A 227 44.09 -11.42 16.19
C ILE A 227 43.88 -12.85 16.68
N LYS A 228 44.97 -13.47 17.14
CA LYS A 228 44.96 -14.88 17.60
C LYS A 228 44.65 -15.02 19.09
N ALA A 229 45.01 -14.03 19.91
CA ALA A 229 44.65 -13.99 21.33
C ALA A 229 43.13 -13.95 21.54
N GLY A 230 42.67 -14.41 22.70
CA GLY A 230 41.24 -14.48 23.03
C GLY A 230 40.80 -13.60 24.20
N ALA A 231 41.70 -12.81 24.79
CA ALA A 231 41.40 -11.69 25.68
C ALA A 231 42.41 -10.56 25.48
N PHE A 232 42.00 -9.31 25.73
CA PHE A 232 42.83 -8.12 25.62
C PHE A 232 42.89 -7.42 26.98
N GLU A 233 44.10 -7.11 27.45
CA GLU A 233 44.33 -6.47 28.74
C GLU A 233 45.32 -5.31 28.59
N ILE A 234 45.04 -4.21 29.28
CA ILE A 234 45.92 -3.05 29.40
C ILE A 234 45.86 -2.45 30.80
N PRO A 235 46.93 -1.78 31.26
CA PRO A 235 46.82 -0.89 32.40
C PRO A 235 46.04 0.38 32.04
N ASN A 236 45.39 0.99 33.04
CA ASN A 236 44.68 2.25 32.89
C ASN A 236 45.62 3.33 32.31
N PRO A 237 45.30 3.90 31.12
CA PRO A 237 46.12 4.93 30.49
C PRO A 237 46.35 6.15 31.39
N GLY A 238 45.30 6.64 32.06
CA GLY A 238 45.33 7.94 32.75
C GLY A 238 46.51 8.11 33.70
N GLU A 239 46.76 7.09 34.53
CA GLU A 239 47.75 7.19 35.60
C GLU A 239 49.13 6.68 35.19
N VAL A 240 49.22 5.60 34.40
CA VAL A 240 50.51 5.09 33.87
C VAL A 240 51.21 6.15 33.02
N PHE A 241 50.45 6.88 32.20
CA PHE A 241 51.02 7.98 31.40
C PHE A 241 51.37 9.20 32.26
N GLN A 242 50.66 9.50 33.35
CA GLN A 242 51.04 10.56 34.30
C GLN A 242 52.33 10.23 35.07
N LYS A 243 52.49 8.98 35.54
CA LYS A 243 53.69 8.51 36.26
C LYS A 243 54.91 8.39 35.33
N ALA A 244 54.75 7.81 34.14
CA ALA A 244 55.85 7.59 33.19
C ALA A 244 56.40 8.88 32.55
N THR A 245 55.58 9.93 32.40
CA THR A 245 55.99 11.16 31.70
C THR A 245 56.87 12.11 32.50
N LYS A 246 57.05 11.91 33.82
CA LYS A 246 57.84 12.82 34.67
C LYS A 246 59.33 12.92 34.26
N ASN A 247 59.94 11.84 33.75
CA ASN A 247 61.39 11.79 33.44
C ASN A 247 61.75 11.47 31.96
N LEU A 248 60.80 11.56 31.02
CA LEU A 248 61.02 11.16 29.62
C LEU A 248 61.31 12.32 28.64
N ASN A 249 62.12 12.04 27.61
CA ASN A 249 62.42 12.95 26.49
C ASN A 249 61.15 13.28 25.68
N TRP A 250 61.10 14.46 25.05
CA TRP A 250 59.94 15.00 24.31
C TRP A 250 59.43 14.05 23.20
N LYS A 251 60.31 13.33 22.51
CA LYS A 251 59.92 12.33 21.49
C LYS A 251 59.11 11.18 22.10
N PHE A 252 59.53 10.70 23.27
CA PHE A 252 58.80 9.66 24.00
C PHE A 252 57.49 10.20 24.58
N LYS A 253 57.45 11.45 25.05
CA LYS A 253 56.20 12.10 25.49
C LYS A 253 55.14 12.20 24.38
N ILE A 254 55.55 12.49 23.14
CA ILE A 254 54.63 12.51 21.98
C ILE A 254 54.12 11.10 21.67
N LEU A 255 55.01 10.11 21.62
CA LEU A 255 54.62 8.71 21.39
C LEU A 255 53.62 8.23 22.46
N LEU A 256 53.88 8.53 23.73
CA LEU A 256 52.99 8.18 24.84
C LEU A 256 51.61 8.86 24.72
N ARG A 257 51.55 10.14 24.30
CA ARG A 257 50.27 10.82 24.03
C ARG A 257 49.49 10.20 22.87
N ILE A 258 50.16 9.73 21.82
CA ILE A 258 49.53 9.03 20.70
C ILE A 258 48.93 7.69 21.18
N VAL A 259 49.68 6.93 21.97
CA VAL A 259 49.20 5.67 22.56
C VAL A 259 48.01 5.94 23.50
N GLN A 260 48.10 6.95 24.36
CA GLN A 260 47.01 7.36 25.25
C GLN A 260 45.74 7.74 24.47
N GLY A 261 45.86 8.51 23.38
CA GLY A 261 44.72 8.87 22.53
C GLY A 261 44.07 7.66 21.84
N ALA A 262 44.86 6.66 21.47
CA ALA A 262 44.33 5.41 20.90
C ALA A 262 43.61 4.56 21.96
N LEU A 263 44.17 4.45 23.17
CA LEU A 263 43.59 3.67 24.27
C LEU A 263 42.35 4.35 24.88
N ASN A 264 42.22 5.67 24.78
CA ASN A 264 41.01 6.39 25.20
C ASN A 264 39.87 6.33 24.17
N ASN A 265 40.13 5.80 22.97
CA ASN A 265 39.11 5.72 21.92
C ASN A 265 38.33 4.41 21.99
N LYS A 266 37.08 4.47 22.46
CA LYS A 266 36.20 3.29 22.59
C LYS A 266 35.99 2.50 21.31
N THR A 267 36.20 3.07 20.13
CA THR A 267 35.97 2.35 18.86
C THR A 267 36.92 1.17 18.67
N MET A 268 38.16 1.24 19.18
CA MET A 268 39.10 0.12 19.15
C MET A 268 38.59 -1.03 20.04
N PHE A 269 38.17 -0.74 21.26
CA PHE A 269 37.66 -1.75 22.18
C PHE A 269 36.35 -2.36 21.69
N VAL A 270 35.44 -1.54 21.17
CA VAL A 270 34.20 -2.02 20.53
C VAL A 270 34.52 -2.91 19.33
N HIS A 271 35.56 -2.60 18.54
CA HIS A 271 35.99 -3.44 17.43
C HIS A 271 36.47 -4.81 17.92
N LEU A 272 37.30 -4.86 18.97
CA LEU A 272 37.78 -6.11 19.59
C LEU A 272 36.63 -6.94 20.18
N GLN A 273 35.74 -6.30 20.94
CA GLN A 273 34.58 -6.95 21.56
C GLN A 273 33.60 -7.51 20.51
N ARG A 274 33.38 -6.81 19.39
CA ARG A 274 32.56 -7.32 18.28
C ARG A 274 33.17 -8.52 17.57
N ARG A 275 34.50 -8.69 17.63
CA ARG A 275 35.21 -9.90 17.17
C ARG A 275 35.17 -11.03 18.21
N GLY A 276 34.61 -10.78 19.39
CA GLY A 276 34.53 -11.75 20.49
C GLY A 276 35.71 -11.75 21.44
N ILE A 277 36.53 -10.68 21.43
CA ILE A 277 37.70 -10.53 22.29
C ILE A 277 37.31 -9.59 23.45
N PRO A 278 37.14 -10.09 24.69
CA PRO A 278 36.85 -9.25 25.85
C PRO A 278 38.04 -8.33 26.15
N VAL A 279 37.73 -7.12 26.65
CA VAL A 279 38.70 -6.06 26.95
C VAL A 279 38.68 -5.80 28.46
N TYR A 280 39.81 -6.00 29.12
CA TYR A 280 39.99 -5.81 30.55
C TYR A 280 40.99 -4.67 30.81
N VAL A 281 40.72 -3.87 31.84
CA VAL A 281 41.60 -2.76 32.24
C VAL A 281 41.97 -2.88 33.71
N TRP A 282 43.27 -2.80 34.00
CA TRP A 282 43.78 -2.73 35.37
C TRP A 282 43.72 -1.28 35.89
N ILE A 283 43.12 -1.06 37.06
CA ILE A 283 42.84 0.26 37.64
C ILE A 283 43.38 0.37 39.08
N LEU A 284 43.67 1.59 39.53
CA LEU A 284 44.33 1.88 40.81
C LEU A 284 43.38 2.46 41.88
N ASN A 285 42.12 2.03 41.79
CA ASN A 285 41.21 1.93 42.93
C ASN A 285 40.63 3.23 43.51
N ASN A 286 40.36 4.23 42.66
CA ASN A 286 39.43 5.31 42.99
C ASN A 286 38.11 5.18 42.18
N GLU A 287 37.00 5.69 42.72
CA GLU A 287 35.67 5.56 42.11
C GLU A 287 35.58 6.18 40.71
N GLN A 288 36.34 7.26 40.47
CA GLN A 288 36.39 7.94 39.17
C GLN A 288 36.99 7.05 38.08
N GLU A 289 37.96 6.19 38.40
CA GLU A 289 38.55 5.25 37.45
C GLU A 289 37.59 4.12 37.07
N TYR A 290 36.78 3.63 38.00
CA TYR A 290 35.73 2.65 37.70
C TYR A 290 34.69 3.23 36.74
N GLN A 291 34.24 4.47 37.00
CA GLN A 291 33.32 5.19 36.12
C GLN A 291 33.97 5.43 34.74
N HIS A 292 35.21 5.91 34.71
CA HIS A 292 35.95 6.12 33.46
C HIS A 292 36.06 4.84 32.62
N ALA A 293 36.40 3.71 33.25
CA ALA A 293 36.55 2.43 32.57
C ALA A 293 35.24 1.94 31.93
N PHE A 294 34.13 1.95 32.66
CA PHE A 294 32.84 1.45 32.16
C PHE A 294 32.10 2.45 31.26
N GLU A 295 32.08 3.73 31.62
CA GLU A 295 31.29 4.76 30.92
C GLU A 295 32.06 5.36 29.73
N GLN A 296 33.34 5.72 29.90
CA GLN A 296 34.11 6.41 28.86
C GLN A 296 34.86 5.45 27.93
N MET A 297 35.53 4.42 28.48
CA MET A 297 36.28 3.44 27.69
C MET A 297 35.40 2.29 27.16
N SER A 298 34.26 2.01 27.79
CA SER A 298 33.37 0.89 27.42
C SER A 298 34.07 -0.50 27.48
N VAL A 299 34.82 -0.75 28.55
CA VAL A 299 35.55 -2.02 28.77
C VAL A 299 34.59 -3.17 29.11
N THR A 300 35.06 -4.41 28.97
CA THR A 300 34.28 -5.62 29.33
C THR A 300 34.30 -5.85 30.84
N GLY A 301 35.42 -5.60 31.49
CA GLY A 301 35.59 -5.72 32.95
C GLY A 301 36.85 -5.00 33.42
N VAL A 302 37.01 -4.92 34.73
CA VAL A 302 38.16 -4.28 35.38
C VAL A 302 38.88 -5.26 36.29
N MET A 303 40.19 -5.08 36.41
CA MET A 303 41.05 -5.81 37.33
C MET A 303 41.56 -4.86 38.42
N THR A 304 41.42 -5.26 39.68
CA THR A 304 41.56 -4.35 40.83
C THR A 304 42.05 -5.07 42.09
N ASP A 305 42.73 -4.32 42.96
CA ASP A 305 43.07 -4.75 44.33
C ASP A 305 41.96 -4.47 45.36
N TYR A 306 40.88 -3.75 45.00
CA TYR A 306 39.73 -3.37 45.84
C TYR A 306 38.41 -3.84 45.24
N PRO A 307 38.18 -5.16 45.15
CA PRO A 307 37.03 -5.71 44.46
C PRO A 307 35.67 -5.32 45.05
N LYS A 308 35.56 -4.97 46.34
CA LYS A 308 34.32 -4.49 46.98
C LYS A 308 33.86 -3.17 46.39
N ASN A 309 34.79 -2.23 46.17
CA ASN A 309 34.48 -0.93 45.57
C ASN A 309 34.00 -1.11 44.12
N GLY A 310 34.68 -1.97 43.35
CA GLY A 310 34.27 -2.31 42.00
C GLY A 310 32.86 -2.92 41.95
N ASN A 311 32.56 -3.87 42.84
CA ASN A 311 31.23 -4.47 42.90
C ASN A 311 30.16 -3.47 43.36
N ALA A 312 30.47 -2.55 44.28
CA ALA A 312 29.55 -1.50 44.70
C ALA A 312 29.18 -0.57 43.54
N THR A 313 30.17 -0.12 42.76
CA THR A 313 29.94 0.73 41.58
C THR A 313 29.18 -0.03 40.48
N ILE A 314 29.55 -1.29 40.20
CA ILE A 314 28.83 -2.16 39.25
C ILE A 314 27.37 -2.34 39.71
N LYS A 315 27.14 -2.68 40.99
CA LYS A 315 25.80 -2.80 41.57
C LYS A 315 25.05 -1.48 41.55
N GLN A 316 25.68 -0.34 41.77
CA GLN A 316 25.04 0.97 41.73
C GLN A 316 24.60 1.33 40.30
N LEU A 317 25.42 1.05 39.29
CA LEU A 317 25.07 1.15 37.87
C LEU A 317 23.84 0.28 37.54
N PHE A 318 23.83 -0.98 37.97
CA PHE A 318 22.69 -1.88 37.76
C PHE A 318 21.47 -1.57 38.65
N ARG A 319 21.67 -0.97 39.83
CA ARG A 319 20.60 -0.54 40.74
C ARG A 319 19.92 0.71 40.22
N LYS A 320 20.65 1.71 39.71
CA LYS A 320 20.06 2.88 39.01
C LYS A 320 19.19 2.43 37.83
N LEU A 321 19.66 1.41 37.11
CA LEU A 321 18.93 0.70 36.05
C LEU A 321 17.61 0.06 36.55
N ARG A 322 17.66 -0.61 37.71
CA ARG A 322 16.52 -1.30 38.35
C ARG A 322 15.54 -0.34 39.06
N GLU A 323 16.05 0.74 39.66
CA GLU A 323 15.24 1.80 40.29
C GLU A 323 14.49 2.59 39.23
N GLY A 324 15.10 2.88 38.08
CA GLY A 324 14.36 3.47 36.97
C GLY A 324 13.38 2.53 36.25
N LEU A 325 13.60 1.20 36.29
CA LEU A 325 12.57 0.21 35.92
C LEU A 325 11.34 0.33 36.82
N LEU A 326 11.55 0.36 38.14
CA LEU A 326 10.48 0.46 39.13
C LEU A 326 9.74 1.81 39.07
N LEU A 327 10.45 2.91 38.78
CA LEU A 327 9.84 4.23 38.64
C LEU A 327 9.08 4.38 37.31
N ALA A 328 9.53 3.71 36.24
CA ALA A 328 8.80 3.62 34.98
C ALA A 328 7.50 2.80 35.12
N GLU A 329 7.50 1.74 35.94
CA GLU A 329 6.29 0.97 36.30
C GLU A 329 5.23 1.82 37.04
N GLN A 330 5.64 2.89 37.72
CA GLN A 330 4.77 3.79 38.50
C GLN A 330 4.32 5.06 37.74
N GLY A 331 4.69 5.22 36.46
CA GLY A 331 4.13 6.25 35.59
C GLY A 331 4.48 7.71 35.93
N ARG A 332 5.57 7.99 36.66
CA ARG A 332 6.01 9.37 36.93
C ARG A 332 6.95 9.87 35.83
N GLN A 333 6.50 10.83 35.02
CA GLN A 333 7.18 11.40 33.83
C GLN A 333 8.49 12.17 34.09
N GLY A 334 9.04 12.20 35.30
CA GLY A 334 10.15 13.09 35.65
C GLY A 334 11.58 12.56 35.49
N PHE A 335 11.79 11.28 35.19
CA PHE A 335 13.09 10.63 35.47
C PHE A 335 13.87 10.13 34.23
N LEU A 336 13.41 10.45 33.01
CA LEU A 336 13.98 9.92 31.77
C LEU A 336 15.17 10.73 31.20
N GLY A 337 15.46 11.93 31.71
CA GLY A 337 16.60 12.75 31.25
C GLY A 337 17.97 12.22 31.70
N GLU A 338 18.05 11.54 32.85
CA GLU A 338 19.29 10.93 33.36
C GLU A 338 19.53 9.50 32.82
N PHE A 339 18.50 8.91 32.19
CA PHE A 339 18.51 7.53 31.68
C PHE A 339 19.31 7.36 30.39
N ASP A 340 19.53 8.44 29.65
CA ASP A 340 20.19 8.40 28.35
C ASP A 340 21.73 8.29 28.43
N GLN A 341 22.30 8.49 29.61
CA GLN A 341 23.75 8.47 29.82
C GLN A 341 24.29 7.12 30.35
N ILE A 342 23.43 6.23 30.87
CA ILE A 342 23.86 5.08 31.68
C ILE A 342 23.87 3.74 30.91
N LEU A 343 23.09 3.60 29.84
CA LEU A 343 22.86 2.30 29.20
C LEU A 343 23.49 2.15 27.81
N GLN A 344 24.24 1.07 27.61
CA GLN A 344 24.72 0.70 26.28
C GLN A 344 23.54 0.30 25.36
N PRO A 345 23.59 0.64 24.06
CA PRO A 345 22.69 0.20 22.99
C PRO A 345 22.07 -1.21 23.11
N ASN A 346 22.91 -2.19 23.43
CA ASN A 346 22.52 -3.60 23.44
C ASN A 346 21.79 -4.02 24.72
N GLN A 347 21.99 -3.26 25.81
CA GLN A 347 21.31 -3.45 27.09
C GLN A 347 19.95 -2.76 27.09
N ARG A 348 19.82 -1.61 26.41
CA ARG A 348 18.52 -0.98 26.12
C ARG A 348 17.58 -1.90 25.33
N ALA A 349 18.12 -2.66 24.37
CA ALA A 349 17.33 -3.62 23.59
C ALA A 349 16.79 -4.81 24.40
N ARG A 350 17.57 -5.32 25.36
CA ARG A 350 17.13 -6.40 26.26
C ARG A 350 16.11 -5.92 27.29
N PHE A 351 16.25 -4.69 27.74
CA PHE A 351 15.32 -4.02 28.63
C PHE A 351 13.94 -3.82 27.96
N LEU A 352 13.93 -3.35 26.71
CA LEU A 352 12.71 -3.20 25.91
C LEU A 352 12.04 -4.56 25.62
N LEU A 353 12.82 -5.61 25.32
CA LEU A 353 12.29 -6.97 25.16
C LEU A 353 11.61 -7.48 26.44
N HIS A 354 12.14 -7.13 27.61
CA HIS A 354 11.56 -7.51 28.89
C HIS A 354 10.29 -6.72 29.23
N LEU A 355 10.26 -5.42 28.91
CA LEU A 355 9.05 -4.57 29.01
C LEU A 355 7.91 -5.06 28.10
N VAL A 356 8.22 -5.50 26.88
CA VAL A 356 7.21 -6.06 25.95
C VAL A 356 6.66 -7.39 26.43
N GLN A 357 7.49 -8.21 27.10
CA GLN A 357 7.05 -9.45 27.74
C GLN A 357 6.09 -9.18 28.92
N LEU A 358 6.43 -8.22 29.80
CA LEU A 358 5.61 -7.83 30.95
C LEU A 358 4.30 -7.12 30.54
N ALA A 359 4.31 -6.35 29.46
CA ALA A 359 3.10 -5.73 28.91
C ALA A 359 2.14 -6.77 28.30
N LYS A 360 2.68 -7.83 27.65
CA LYS A 360 1.91 -9.00 27.20
C LYS A 360 1.25 -9.75 28.36
N GLU A 361 1.94 -9.87 29.50
CA GLU A 361 1.44 -10.57 30.69
C GLU A 361 0.40 -9.75 31.49
N SER A 362 0.39 -8.42 31.34
CA SER A 362 -0.48 -7.51 32.10
C SER A 362 -1.70 -6.97 31.34
N GLY A 363 -1.85 -7.31 30.05
CA GLY A 363 -3.04 -6.95 29.24
C GLY A 363 -3.19 -5.46 28.93
N LYS A 364 -2.14 -4.65 29.10
CA LYS A 364 -2.15 -3.21 28.77
C LYS A 364 -1.67 -2.96 27.33
N PRO A 365 -2.13 -1.90 26.64
CA PRO A 365 -1.72 -1.58 25.27
C PRO A 365 -0.24 -1.22 25.20
N VAL A 366 0.54 -2.05 24.50
CA VAL A 366 1.99 -1.87 24.29
C VAL A 366 2.27 -0.61 23.45
N GLU A 367 1.32 -0.22 22.58
CA GLU A 367 1.49 0.91 21.66
C GLU A 367 1.66 2.25 22.38
N GLN A 368 0.91 2.50 23.45
CA GLN A 368 1.00 3.74 24.23
C GLN A 368 2.35 3.88 24.96
N LEU A 369 2.94 2.77 25.37
CA LEU A 369 4.26 2.75 26.00
C LEU A 369 5.35 3.06 24.95
N ILE A 370 5.30 2.41 23.79
CA ILE A 370 6.26 2.63 22.69
C ILE A 370 6.18 4.06 22.14
N ASP A 371 4.98 4.62 21.96
CA ASP A 371 4.80 5.98 21.45
C ASP A 371 5.34 7.06 22.43
N SER A 372 5.34 6.78 23.74
CA SER A 372 5.97 7.65 24.74
C SER A 372 7.51 7.65 24.70
N PHE A 373 8.12 6.62 24.09
CA PHE A 373 9.58 6.44 23.98
C PHE A 373 10.15 6.92 22.63
N LEU A 374 9.33 7.11 21.60
CA LEU A 374 9.73 7.60 20.27
C LEU A 374 10.05 9.11 20.24
N THR A 375 9.94 9.82 21.37
CA THR A 375 10.17 11.26 21.48
C THR A 375 11.56 11.64 22.03
N GLN A 376 12.46 10.67 22.26
CA GLN A 376 13.81 10.92 22.80
C GLN A 376 14.94 10.78 21.75
N ASP A 377 15.96 11.64 21.84
CA ASP A 377 17.08 11.80 20.89
C ASP A 377 18.15 10.66 20.95
N ASP A 378 17.74 9.39 21.05
CA ASP A 378 18.65 8.24 20.92
C ASP A 378 18.28 7.34 19.72
N LEU A 379 18.96 7.57 18.61
CA LEU A 379 18.79 6.88 17.32
C LEU A 379 18.81 5.34 17.40
N LEU A 380 19.48 4.75 18.40
CA LEU A 380 19.54 3.30 18.53
C LEU A 380 18.36 2.76 19.36
N PHE A 381 17.89 3.54 20.33
CA PHE A 381 16.65 3.28 21.05
C PHE A 381 15.44 3.38 20.12
N GLU A 382 15.40 4.44 19.29
CA GLU A 382 14.42 4.62 18.23
C GLU A 382 14.41 3.43 17.26
N PHE A 383 15.57 2.93 16.83
CA PHE A 383 15.68 1.77 15.94
C PHE A 383 15.15 0.47 16.57
N VAL A 384 15.33 0.27 17.87
CA VAL A 384 14.82 -0.92 18.59
C VAL A 384 13.31 -0.80 18.83
N CYS A 385 12.81 0.38 19.19
CA CYS A 385 11.38 0.66 19.30
C CYS A 385 10.68 0.49 17.95
N ILE A 386 11.28 0.99 16.86
CA ILE A 386 10.81 0.78 15.48
C ILE A 386 10.83 -0.71 15.14
N GLY A 387 11.89 -1.45 15.49
CA GLY A 387 11.97 -2.90 15.26
C GLY A 387 10.92 -3.70 16.02
N LEU A 388 10.64 -3.37 17.29
CA LEU A 388 9.59 -3.99 18.11
C LEU A 388 8.20 -3.63 17.63
N LYS A 389 7.95 -2.36 17.29
CA LYS A 389 6.70 -1.88 16.67
C LYS A 389 6.45 -2.63 15.35
N THR A 390 7.47 -2.72 14.50
CA THR A 390 7.41 -3.49 13.25
C THR A 390 7.10 -4.98 13.51
N MET A 391 7.69 -5.62 14.53
CA MET A 391 7.37 -7.03 14.85
C MET A 391 5.95 -7.24 15.38
N ILE A 392 5.41 -6.29 16.15
CA ILE A 392 4.02 -6.32 16.64
C ILE A 392 3.05 -6.05 15.48
N ASP A 393 3.33 -5.05 14.65
CA ASP A 393 2.55 -4.69 13.46
C ASP A 393 2.51 -5.86 12.45
N LEU A 394 3.62 -6.56 12.26
CA LEU A 394 3.70 -7.77 11.41
C LEU A 394 2.86 -8.96 11.95
N GLN A 395 2.53 -8.98 13.25
CA GLN A 395 1.67 -10.01 13.85
C GLN A 395 0.17 -9.62 13.84
N GLN A 396 -0.17 -8.37 13.52
CA GLN A 396 -1.55 -7.84 13.53
C GLN A 396 -2.02 -7.32 12.14
N LEU A 397 -1.44 -7.80 11.05
CA LEU A 397 -1.80 -7.39 9.68
C LEU A 397 -3.26 -7.77 9.36
N LYS A 398 -4.07 -6.79 8.94
CA LYS A 398 -5.49 -7.00 8.59
C LYS A 398 -5.74 -6.96 7.09
N ASN A 399 -4.80 -6.41 6.32
CA ASN A 399 -4.94 -6.23 4.87
C ASN A 399 -3.95 -7.11 4.08
N LEU A 400 -2.90 -7.57 4.74
CA LEU A 400 -1.86 -8.43 4.18
C LEU A 400 -1.73 -9.72 4.99
N LYS A 401 -1.45 -10.83 4.30
CA LYS A 401 -0.98 -12.07 4.92
C LYS A 401 0.40 -12.39 4.39
N LEU A 402 1.29 -12.79 5.28
CA LEU A 402 2.64 -13.22 4.94
C LEU A 402 2.74 -14.73 5.03
N ASP A 403 3.30 -15.32 3.99
CA ASP A 403 3.62 -16.74 3.93
C ASP A 403 5.03 -16.91 3.35
N TYR A 404 5.66 -18.04 3.60
CA TYR A 404 7.04 -18.31 3.23
C TYR A 404 7.17 -19.70 2.64
N GLU A 405 7.85 -19.80 1.50
CA GLU A 405 8.20 -21.08 0.89
C GLU A 405 9.70 -21.06 0.56
N ASP A 406 10.46 -21.91 1.25
CA ASP A 406 11.92 -21.89 1.25
C ASP A 406 12.48 -20.49 1.65
N ASN A 407 13.12 -19.82 0.70
CA ASN A 407 13.71 -18.48 0.83
C ASN A 407 12.91 -17.43 0.05
N ILE A 408 11.64 -17.71 -0.26
CA ILE A 408 10.77 -16.81 -1.01
C ILE A 408 9.62 -16.36 -0.10
N ALA A 409 9.43 -15.06 0.01
CA ALA A 409 8.31 -14.48 0.73
C ALA A 409 7.10 -14.32 -0.20
N ILE A 410 5.91 -14.57 0.33
CA ILE A 410 4.65 -14.52 -0.40
C ILE A 410 3.76 -13.52 0.32
N VAL A 411 3.65 -12.33 -0.25
CA VAL A 411 2.79 -11.25 0.22
C VAL A 411 1.41 -11.46 -0.41
N GLN A 412 0.47 -11.92 0.41
CA GLN A 412 -0.92 -12.12 -0.01
C GLN A 412 -1.75 -10.91 0.37
N ILE A 413 -2.35 -10.25 -0.61
CA ILE A 413 -3.28 -9.13 -0.40
C ILE A 413 -4.65 -9.73 -0.05
N SER A 414 -5.15 -9.38 1.12
CA SER A 414 -6.37 -9.95 1.71
C SER A 414 -7.05 -8.92 2.59
N GLN A 415 -7.66 -7.90 2.00
CA GLN A 415 -8.39 -6.90 2.78
C GLN A 415 -9.63 -7.54 3.45
N GLU A 416 -9.64 -7.60 4.78
CA GLU A 416 -10.77 -8.10 5.55
C GLU A 416 -12.05 -7.28 5.28
N ASN A 417 -13.22 -7.91 5.38
CA ASN A 417 -14.54 -7.30 5.22
C ASN A 417 -14.80 -6.54 3.90
N SER A 418 -13.96 -6.73 2.88
CA SER A 418 -14.17 -6.19 1.53
C SER A 418 -14.27 -7.30 0.48
N LYS A 419 -15.09 -7.11 -0.56
CA LYS A 419 -15.16 -8.03 -1.71
C LYS A 419 -13.99 -7.85 -2.69
N VAL A 420 -13.34 -6.70 -2.66
CA VAL A 420 -12.22 -6.32 -3.54
C VAL A 420 -11.06 -5.75 -2.73
N ASN A 421 -9.84 -5.88 -3.22
CA ASN A 421 -8.70 -5.21 -2.59
C ASN A 421 -8.56 -3.79 -3.15
N THR A 422 -8.35 -2.80 -2.29
CA THR A 422 -8.03 -1.42 -2.69
C THR A 422 -6.76 -0.94 -1.99
N LEU A 423 -6.02 -0.02 -2.61
CA LEU A 423 -4.92 0.67 -1.96
C LEU A 423 -5.48 1.74 -1.02
N SER A 424 -5.91 1.31 0.17
CA SER A 424 -6.35 2.18 1.25
C SER A 424 -5.15 2.67 2.07
N ARG A 425 -5.33 3.73 2.86
CA ARG A 425 -4.29 4.21 3.78
C ARG A 425 -3.82 3.12 4.75
N ALA A 426 -4.74 2.27 5.22
CA ALA A 426 -4.42 1.13 6.07
C ALA A 426 -3.54 0.10 5.34
N MET A 427 -3.89 -0.26 4.10
CA MET A 427 -3.07 -1.17 3.30
C MET A 427 -1.67 -0.59 3.03
N THR A 428 -1.58 0.70 2.71
CA THR A 428 -0.31 1.41 2.49
C THR A 428 0.57 1.40 3.74
N ASN A 429 -0.01 1.67 4.90
CA ASN A 429 0.68 1.65 6.19
C ASN A 429 1.17 0.25 6.59
N GLU A 430 0.45 -0.81 6.21
CA GLU A 430 0.90 -2.19 6.41
C GLU A 430 1.98 -2.62 5.39
N PHE A 431 1.86 -2.17 4.14
CA PHE A 431 2.73 -2.61 3.05
C PHE A 431 4.16 -2.12 3.19
N ILE A 432 4.38 -0.87 3.62
CA ILE A 432 5.73 -0.30 3.74
C ILE A 432 6.60 -1.07 4.74
N PRO A 433 6.19 -1.26 6.02
CA PRO A 433 6.99 -1.99 7.00
C PRO A 433 7.22 -3.44 6.59
N VAL A 434 6.19 -4.11 6.05
CA VAL A 434 6.31 -5.46 5.49
C VAL A 434 7.39 -5.50 4.43
N PHE A 435 7.33 -4.60 3.45
CA PHE A 435 8.26 -4.60 2.35
C PHE A 435 9.70 -4.28 2.77
N ASP A 436 9.90 -3.32 3.68
CA ASP A 436 11.21 -2.97 4.21
C ASP A 436 11.82 -4.12 5.04
N HIS A 437 10.98 -4.85 5.81
CA HIS A 437 11.39 -6.10 6.47
C HIS A 437 11.82 -7.16 5.46
N LEU A 438 10.97 -7.47 4.47
CA LEU A 438 11.27 -8.49 3.45
C LEU A 438 12.52 -8.14 2.63
N LYS A 439 12.79 -6.85 2.41
CA LYS A 439 13.99 -6.37 1.72
C LYS A 439 15.26 -6.52 2.57
N SER A 440 15.18 -6.28 3.87
CA SER A 440 16.33 -6.31 4.79
C SER A 440 16.72 -7.71 5.27
N ASP A 441 15.80 -8.68 5.27
CA ASP A 441 16.10 -10.04 5.71
C ASP A 441 16.95 -10.83 4.70
N ASN A 442 18.19 -11.17 5.04
CA ASN A 442 19.10 -11.90 4.16
C ASN A 442 18.67 -13.35 3.88
N ASN A 443 17.75 -13.92 4.65
CA ASN A 443 17.21 -15.26 4.39
C ASN A 443 16.24 -15.27 3.20
N ILE A 444 15.65 -14.10 2.87
CA ILE A 444 14.69 -13.95 1.78
C ILE A 444 15.44 -13.56 0.51
N GLN A 445 15.31 -14.36 -0.54
CA GLN A 445 15.97 -14.16 -1.84
C GLN A 445 15.02 -13.67 -2.93
N GLY A 446 13.70 -13.71 -2.72
CA GLY A 446 12.72 -13.21 -3.68
C GLY A 446 11.33 -13.05 -3.06
N ILE A 447 10.45 -12.33 -3.76
CA ILE A 447 9.12 -11.97 -3.26
C ILE A 447 8.06 -12.26 -4.34
N VAL A 448 6.94 -12.87 -3.94
CA VAL A 448 5.71 -12.96 -4.73
C VAL A 448 4.67 -12.04 -4.13
N VAL A 449 4.03 -11.20 -4.94
CA VAL A 449 2.84 -10.43 -4.55
C VAL A 449 1.64 -11.04 -5.25
N ILE A 450 0.68 -11.54 -4.48
CA ILE A 450 -0.52 -12.21 -5.00
C ILE A 450 -1.74 -11.75 -4.21
N SER A 451 -2.93 -11.85 -4.80
CA SER A 451 -4.17 -11.69 -4.05
C SER A 451 -4.73 -13.03 -3.60
N SER A 452 -5.27 -13.06 -2.39
CA SER A 452 -6.07 -14.17 -1.88
C SER A 452 -7.53 -14.14 -2.37
N LYS A 453 -7.96 -13.03 -2.99
CA LYS A 453 -9.33 -12.86 -3.51
C LYS A 453 -9.38 -13.23 -5.00
N PRO A 454 -10.21 -14.21 -5.41
CA PRO A 454 -10.17 -14.72 -6.79
C PRO A 454 -10.64 -13.74 -7.86
N GLY A 455 -11.55 -12.83 -7.52
CA GLY A 455 -12.06 -11.82 -8.44
C GLY A 455 -11.24 -10.53 -8.53
N SER A 456 -10.24 -10.34 -7.67
CA SER A 456 -9.58 -9.04 -7.52
C SER A 456 -8.13 -9.21 -7.11
N PHE A 457 -7.20 -8.72 -7.95
CA PHE A 457 -5.83 -8.48 -7.51
C PHE A 457 -5.82 -7.25 -6.63
N ILE A 458 -6.02 -6.08 -7.25
CA ILE A 458 -6.25 -4.78 -6.61
C ILE A 458 -7.09 -3.96 -7.60
N ALA A 459 -8.23 -3.44 -7.16
CA ALA A 459 -9.19 -2.72 -8.00
C ALA A 459 -8.86 -1.23 -8.22
N GLY A 460 -7.88 -0.69 -7.49
CA GLY A 460 -7.45 0.71 -7.56
C GLY A 460 -7.16 1.28 -6.19
N ALA A 461 -6.93 2.60 -6.13
CA ALA A 461 -6.90 3.35 -4.88
C ALA A 461 -8.28 3.38 -4.22
N ASP A 462 -8.32 3.51 -2.90
CA ASP A 462 -9.58 3.73 -2.19
C ASP A 462 -10.09 5.16 -2.48
N ILE A 463 -11.23 5.25 -3.15
CA ILE A 463 -11.83 6.54 -3.54
C ILE A 463 -12.24 7.34 -2.30
N ASN A 464 -12.70 6.67 -1.24
CA ASN A 464 -13.07 7.35 0.01
C ASN A 464 -11.83 7.98 0.67
N MET A 465 -10.65 7.36 0.51
CA MET A 465 -9.39 7.95 0.97
C MET A 465 -9.11 9.25 0.20
N ILE A 466 -9.24 9.25 -1.13
CA ILE A 466 -9.00 10.46 -1.94
C ILE A 466 -9.96 11.58 -1.54
N GLU A 467 -11.26 11.27 -1.37
CA GLU A 467 -12.27 12.26 -0.94
C GLU A 467 -12.06 12.78 0.49
N SER A 468 -11.39 12.00 1.35
CA SER A 468 -11.06 12.41 2.71
C SER A 468 -9.98 13.50 2.77
N LEU A 469 -9.12 13.57 1.76
CA LEU A 469 -8.07 14.58 1.64
C LEU A 469 -8.70 15.88 1.16
N LYS A 470 -8.47 16.98 1.90
CA LYS A 470 -9.20 18.25 1.68
C LYS A 470 -8.32 19.35 1.09
N SER A 471 -7.01 19.23 1.20
CA SER A 471 -6.07 20.22 0.66
C SER A 471 -5.30 19.68 -0.53
N HIS A 472 -4.84 20.60 -1.38
CA HIS A 472 -3.95 20.28 -2.50
C HIS A 472 -2.65 19.63 -2.01
N ASP A 473 -2.01 20.18 -0.97
CA ASP A 473 -0.78 19.64 -0.40
C ASP A 473 -0.92 18.21 0.12
N GLU A 474 -2.05 17.88 0.75
CA GLU A 474 -2.37 16.51 1.20
C GLU A 474 -2.47 15.54 0.02
N LEU A 475 -3.15 15.94 -1.05
CA LEU A 475 -3.32 15.14 -2.27
C LEU A 475 -1.99 14.95 -3.00
N PHE A 476 -1.20 16.01 -3.12
CA PHE A 476 0.14 15.97 -3.69
C PHE A 476 1.03 15.00 -2.90
N THR A 477 1.04 15.14 -1.57
CA THR A 477 1.82 14.28 -0.68
C THR A 477 1.40 12.82 -0.79
N ALA A 478 0.10 12.53 -0.86
CA ALA A 478 -0.41 11.17 -1.03
C ALA A 478 0.03 10.55 -2.36
N SER A 479 -0.01 11.31 -3.46
CA SER A 479 0.51 10.85 -4.75
C SER A 479 2.02 10.58 -4.70
N ARG A 480 2.80 11.50 -4.12
CA ARG A 480 4.26 11.33 -3.94
C ARG A 480 4.61 10.11 -3.09
N GLN A 481 3.87 9.86 -2.01
CA GLN A 481 4.04 8.66 -1.20
C GLN A 481 3.74 7.38 -2.00
N GLY A 482 2.65 7.38 -2.78
CA GLY A 482 2.34 6.29 -3.71
C GLY A 482 3.48 6.01 -4.69
N GLN A 483 4.01 7.05 -5.34
CA GLN A 483 5.15 6.95 -6.23
C GLN A 483 6.41 6.41 -5.53
N GLU A 484 6.68 6.85 -4.30
CA GLU A 484 7.83 6.38 -3.52
C GLU A 484 7.75 4.87 -3.24
N ILE A 485 6.57 4.37 -2.86
CA ILE A 485 6.34 2.94 -2.62
C ILE A 485 6.62 2.15 -3.89
N MET A 486 6.07 2.59 -5.03
CA MET A 486 6.32 1.92 -6.31
C MET A 486 7.81 1.94 -6.68
N ASN A 487 8.50 3.06 -6.44
CA ASN A 487 9.95 3.17 -6.67
C ASN A 487 10.75 2.21 -5.76
N ARG A 488 10.33 1.99 -4.52
CA ARG A 488 10.97 1.03 -3.60
C ARG A 488 10.84 -0.40 -4.10
N ILE A 489 9.68 -0.77 -4.65
CA ILE A 489 9.45 -2.08 -5.29
C ILE A 489 10.38 -2.22 -6.50
N GLU A 490 10.39 -1.24 -7.39
CA GLU A 490 11.14 -1.26 -8.63
C GLU A 490 12.67 -1.28 -8.43
N GLN A 491 13.17 -0.65 -7.36
CA GLN A 491 14.60 -0.61 -7.02
C GLN A 491 15.04 -1.76 -6.10
N SER A 492 14.17 -2.73 -5.81
CA SER A 492 14.54 -3.85 -4.95
C SER A 492 15.64 -4.71 -5.59
N SER A 493 16.66 -5.06 -4.80
CA SER A 493 17.73 -5.99 -5.21
C SER A 493 17.24 -7.45 -5.30
N LYS A 494 16.09 -7.75 -4.68
CA LYS A 494 15.44 -9.07 -4.73
C LYS A 494 14.39 -9.09 -5.84
N PRO A 495 14.30 -10.14 -6.67
CA PRO A 495 13.26 -10.28 -7.67
C PRO A 495 11.86 -10.29 -7.04
N ILE A 496 10.93 -9.58 -7.68
CA ILE A 496 9.54 -9.43 -7.22
C ILE A 496 8.61 -9.79 -8.37
N VAL A 497 7.76 -10.78 -8.15
CA VAL A 497 6.80 -11.28 -9.13
C VAL A 497 5.38 -10.91 -8.70
N ALA A 498 4.67 -10.13 -9.52
CA ALA A 498 3.24 -9.91 -9.37
C ALA A 498 2.48 -11.09 -10.00
N ALA A 499 1.71 -11.80 -9.20
CA ALA A 499 0.87 -12.92 -9.60
C ALA A 499 -0.60 -12.47 -9.61
N ILE A 500 -1.16 -12.29 -10.80
CA ILE A 500 -2.35 -11.48 -11.03
C ILE A 500 -3.52 -12.37 -11.50
N ALA A 501 -4.56 -12.44 -10.67
CA ALA A 501 -5.87 -12.98 -11.02
C ALA A 501 -6.94 -11.92 -10.74
N GLY A 502 -7.96 -11.86 -11.60
CA GLY A 502 -9.05 -10.89 -11.45
C GLY A 502 -8.65 -9.45 -11.80
N SER A 503 -9.42 -8.48 -11.31
CA SER A 503 -9.21 -7.07 -11.64
C SER A 503 -7.89 -6.52 -11.09
N CYS A 504 -7.06 -5.97 -11.96
CA CYS A 504 -5.80 -5.29 -11.68
C CYS A 504 -5.87 -3.90 -12.31
N LEU A 505 -6.46 -2.95 -11.60
CA LEU A 505 -6.84 -1.64 -12.14
C LEU A 505 -6.22 -0.51 -11.32
N GLY A 506 -5.97 0.61 -12.00
CA GLY A 506 -5.45 1.85 -11.43
C GLY A 506 -4.18 1.63 -10.61
N GLY A 507 -4.15 2.12 -9.37
CA GLY A 507 -3.05 1.88 -8.43
C GLY A 507 -2.63 0.41 -8.27
N GLY A 508 -3.57 -0.53 -8.44
CA GLY A 508 -3.26 -1.96 -8.49
C GLY A 508 -2.41 -2.37 -9.68
N PHE A 509 -2.70 -1.79 -10.84
CA PHE A 509 -1.91 -1.98 -12.04
C PHE A 509 -0.57 -1.23 -11.96
N GLU A 510 -0.54 -0.03 -11.35
CA GLU A 510 0.70 0.70 -11.09
C GLU A 510 1.66 -0.12 -10.19
N LEU A 511 1.14 -0.80 -9.17
CA LEU A 511 1.91 -1.74 -8.34
C LEU A 511 2.46 -2.91 -9.16
N ALA A 512 1.62 -3.51 -10.01
CA ALA A 512 2.06 -4.59 -10.89
C ALA A 512 3.15 -4.14 -11.87
N LEU A 513 3.04 -2.91 -12.41
CA LEU A 513 4.05 -2.31 -13.29
C LEU A 513 5.38 -2.05 -12.56
N ALA A 514 5.33 -1.70 -11.28
CA ALA A 514 6.52 -1.52 -10.45
C ALA A 514 7.25 -2.84 -10.13
N CYS A 515 6.54 -3.98 -10.14
CA CYS A 515 7.15 -5.29 -9.95
C CYS A 515 8.09 -5.69 -11.10
N HIS A 516 9.08 -6.55 -10.81
CA HIS A 516 10.07 -6.97 -11.80
C HIS A 516 9.51 -7.88 -12.89
N TYR A 517 8.48 -8.67 -12.56
CA TYR A 517 7.86 -9.62 -13.48
C TYR A 517 6.36 -9.73 -13.17
N ARG A 518 5.53 -9.85 -14.21
CA ARG A 518 4.07 -9.99 -14.08
C ARG A 518 3.59 -11.30 -14.70
N ILE A 519 2.94 -12.13 -13.90
CA ILE A 519 2.27 -13.34 -14.34
C ILE A 519 0.77 -13.12 -14.18
N ALA A 520 -0.01 -13.42 -15.21
CA ALA A 520 -1.46 -13.24 -15.15
C ALA A 520 -2.23 -14.50 -15.51
N MET A 521 -3.35 -14.72 -14.83
CA MET A 521 -4.32 -15.75 -15.19
C MET A 521 -5.07 -15.36 -16.47
N ASN A 522 -5.15 -16.27 -17.44
CA ASN A 522 -5.90 -16.11 -18.69
C ASN A 522 -7.40 -16.37 -18.48
N ASP A 523 -8.01 -15.58 -17.60
CA ASP A 523 -9.43 -15.65 -17.25
C ASP A 523 -10.17 -14.39 -17.75
N LYS A 524 -11.47 -14.51 -18.07
CA LYS A 524 -12.30 -13.39 -18.57
C LYS A 524 -12.42 -12.24 -17.54
N ARG A 525 -12.29 -12.54 -16.24
CA ARG A 525 -12.30 -11.59 -15.12
C ARG A 525 -10.96 -10.88 -14.95
N THR A 526 -9.87 -11.45 -15.46
CA THR A 526 -8.55 -10.83 -15.37
C THR A 526 -8.41 -9.68 -16.34
N GLY A 527 -8.33 -8.47 -15.78
CA GLY A 527 -8.39 -7.21 -16.50
C GLY A 527 -7.35 -6.21 -16.01
N PHE A 528 -6.78 -5.44 -16.94
CA PHE A 528 -5.73 -4.46 -16.69
C PHE A 528 -6.14 -3.09 -17.22
N GLY A 529 -5.82 -2.02 -16.49
CA GLY A 529 -6.07 -0.67 -16.98
C GLY A 529 -5.82 0.39 -15.92
N VAL A 530 -5.86 1.64 -16.37
CA VAL A 530 -5.71 2.85 -15.55
C VAL A 530 -6.98 3.71 -15.70
N PRO A 531 -8.06 3.39 -14.96
CA PRO A 531 -9.37 4.01 -15.15
C PRO A 531 -9.52 5.40 -14.52
N GLU A 532 -8.45 6.01 -13.98
CA GLU A 532 -8.47 7.27 -13.22
C GLU A 532 -9.14 8.41 -14.00
N VAL A 533 -8.95 8.47 -15.32
CA VAL A 533 -9.59 9.49 -16.17
C VAL A 533 -11.12 9.46 -16.11
N LYS A 534 -11.73 8.30 -15.80
CA LYS A 534 -13.18 8.15 -15.62
C LYS A 534 -13.68 8.76 -14.31
N LEU A 535 -12.77 9.01 -13.36
CA LEU A 535 -13.02 9.71 -12.11
C LEU A 535 -12.59 11.20 -12.21
N GLY A 536 -12.21 11.68 -13.39
CA GLY A 536 -11.67 13.03 -13.55
C GLY A 536 -10.25 13.19 -12.98
N LEU A 537 -9.51 12.09 -12.83
CA LEU A 537 -8.15 12.03 -12.31
C LEU A 537 -7.17 11.51 -13.36
N LEU A 538 -5.92 11.31 -12.98
CA LEU A 538 -4.90 10.62 -13.74
C LEU A 538 -4.17 9.60 -12.85
N PRO A 539 -3.41 8.65 -13.42
CA PRO A 539 -2.61 7.70 -12.62
C PRO A 539 -1.65 8.46 -11.69
N GLY A 540 -1.75 8.24 -10.38
CA GLY A 540 -1.11 9.07 -9.37
C GLY A 540 0.06 8.40 -8.63
N ALA A 541 0.43 7.16 -8.96
CA ALA A 541 1.50 6.41 -8.31
C ALA A 541 2.60 5.99 -9.30
N GLY A 542 2.80 6.77 -10.36
CA GLY A 542 3.83 6.59 -11.38
C GLY A 542 3.36 5.89 -12.64
N GLY A 543 2.05 5.66 -12.80
CA GLY A 543 1.46 5.01 -13.96
C GLY A 543 1.69 5.78 -15.25
N THR A 544 1.70 7.12 -15.22
CA THR A 544 1.99 7.93 -16.41
C THR A 544 3.40 7.69 -16.92
N GLN A 545 4.33 7.44 -16.01
CA GLN A 545 5.74 7.22 -16.30
C GLN A 545 6.00 5.77 -16.72
N ARG A 546 5.53 4.79 -15.94
CA ARG A 546 5.78 3.37 -16.18
C ARG A 546 5.07 2.85 -17.44
N LEU A 547 3.92 3.40 -17.80
CA LEU A 547 3.28 3.05 -19.07
C LEU A 547 4.10 3.55 -20.27
N LEU A 548 4.66 4.76 -20.21
CA LEU A 548 5.56 5.28 -21.25
C LEU A 548 6.81 4.41 -21.41
N GLU A 549 7.36 3.89 -20.31
CA GLU A 549 8.56 3.04 -20.37
C GLU A 549 8.31 1.64 -20.96
N ASN A 550 7.08 1.13 -20.85
CA ASN A 550 6.74 -0.23 -21.28
C ASN A 550 6.03 -0.27 -22.65
N LEU A 551 5.28 0.77 -23.01
CA LEU A 551 4.45 0.81 -24.22
C LEU A 551 5.02 1.71 -25.33
N SER A 552 4.28 1.83 -26.44
CA SER A 552 4.47 2.94 -27.37
C SER A 552 3.76 4.18 -26.82
N LEU A 553 4.15 5.39 -27.25
CA LEU A 553 3.47 6.62 -26.84
C LEU A 553 1.96 6.58 -27.14
N SER A 554 1.59 6.07 -28.33
CA SER A 554 0.19 5.93 -28.74
C SER A 554 -0.59 4.98 -27.83
N ASP A 555 -0.04 3.80 -27.52
CA ASP A 555 -0.70 2.83 -26.66
C ASP A 555 -0.81 3.31 -25.20
N ALA A 556 0.22 4.01 -24.71
CA ALA A 556 0.21 4.61 -23.37
C ALA A 556 -0.89 5.69 -23.27
N LEU A 557 -0.93 6.62 -24.23
CA LEU A 557 -1.96 7.65 -24.29
C LEU A 557 -3.36 7.05 -24.45
N ASP A 558 -3.53 6.02 -25.28
CA ASP A 558 -4.82 5.34 -25.43
C ASP A 558 -5.31 4.75 -24.10
N LEU A 559 -4.45 4.07 -23.32
CA LEU A 559 -4.85 3.54 -22.02
C LEU A 559 -5.18 4.65 -21.01
N MET A 560 -4.34 5.69 -20.90
CA MET A 560 -4.53 6.76 -19.93
C MET A 560 -5.71 7.69 -20.27
N LEU A 561 -5.91 8.03 -21.54
CA LEU A 561 -6.95 8.97 -21.97
C LEU A 561 -8.34 8.32 -22.05
N THR A 562 -8.42 7.01 -22.27
CA THR A 562 -9.71 6.29 -22.34
C THR A 562 -10.07 5.57 -21.04
N GLY A 563 -9.07 5.27 -20.19
CA GLY A 563 -9.23 4.45 -19.00
C GLY A 563 -9.83 3.07 -19.29
N ARG A 564 -9.63 2.54 -20.51
CA ARG A 564 -10.20 1.27 -20.93
C ARG A 564 -9.47 0.09 -20.29
N GLU A 565 -10.23 -0.95 -20.00
CA GLU A 565 -9.67 -2.22 -19.55
C GLU A 565 -9.23 -3.08 -20.75
N ILE A 566 -8.07 -3.71 -20.62
CA ILE A 566 -7.56 -4.72 -21.54
C ILE A 566 -7.49 -6.09 -20.84
N LYS A 567 -7.81 -7.15 -21.57
CA LYS A 567 -7.78 -8.53 -21.05
C LYS A 567 -6.38 -9.14 -21.12
N ALA A 568 -6.15 -10.19 -20.34
CA ALA A 568 -4.85 -10.84 -20.15
C ALA A 568 -4.06 -11.12 -21.44
N LYS A 569 -4.70 -11.71 -22.47
CA LYS A 569 -4.07 -11.97 -23.78
C LYS A 569 -3.54 -10.70 -24.46
N LYS A 570 -4.34 -9.62 -24.44
CA LYS A 570 -3.94 -8.34 -25.04
C LYS A 570 -2.85 -7.67 -24.20
N ALA A 571 -2.94 -7.71 -22.88
CA ALA A 571 -1.89 -7.20 -21.99
C ALA A 571 -0.54 -7.91 -22.22
N LYS A 572 -0.57 -9.23 -22.44
CA LYS A 572 0.62 -10.02 -22.82
C LYS A 572 1.17 -9.61 -24.18
N ALA A 573 0.31 -9.46 -25.19
CA ALA A 573 0.73 -9.01 -26.53
C ALA A 573 1.34 -7.60 -26.54
N MET A 574 0.85 -6.72 -25.67
CA MET A 574 1.38 -5.35 -25.49
C MET A 574 2.68 -5.30 -24.66
N GLY A 575 3.11 -6.42 -24.05
CA GLY A 575 4.29 -6.47 -23.19
C GLY A 575 4.06 -5.95 -21.77
N LEU A 576 2.80 -5.76 -21.35
CA LEU A 576 2.44 -5.37 -19.98
C LEU A 576 2.39 -6.56 -19.04
N VAL A 577 2.21 -7.77 -19.57
CA VAL A 577 2.27 -9.04 -18.81
C VAL A 577 3.39 -9.90 -19.39
N ASP A 578 4.19 -10.50 -18.52
CA ASP A 578 5.37 -11.28 -18.93
C ASP A 578 5.06 -12.76 -19.16
N PHE A 579 4.06 -13.33 -18.48
CA PHE A 579 3.65 -14.72 -18.66
C PHE A 579 2.16 -14.91 -18.39
N LEU A 580 1.51 -15.80 -19.16
CA LEU A 580 0.12 -16.17 -18.96
C LEU A 580 0.03 -17.59 -18.42
N VAL A 581 -0.85 -17.77 -17.43
CA VAL A 581 -1.22 -19.08 -16.87
C VAL A 581 -2.64 -19.36 -17.32
N GLU A 582 -2.88 -20.55 -17.89
CA GLU A 582 -4.25 -20.98 -18.21
C GLU A 582 -4.95 -21.45 -16.92
N PRO A 583 -6.23 -21.13 -16.74
CA PRO A 583 -6.97 -21.60 -15.58
C PRO A 583 -7.09 -23.13 -15.58
N VAL A 584 -7.02 -23.72 -14.40
CA VAL A 584 -7.28 -25.14 -14.16
C VAL A 584 -8.70 -25.45 -14.64
N ARG A 585 -8.85 -26.56 -15.38
CA ARG A 585 -10.16 -27.10 -15.79
C ARG A 585 -10.40 -28.37 -14.98
N SER A 586 -11.25 -28.28 -13.96
CA SER A 586 -11.60 -29.39 -13.07
C SER A 586 -13.08 -29.30 -12.68
N ASP A 587 -13.72 -30.44 -12.39
CA ASP A 587 -15.10 -30.52 -11.87
C ASP A 587 -15.16 -30.29 -10.34
N VAL A 588 -14.12 -29.67 -9.77
CA VAL A 588 -13.94 -29.56 -8.31
C VAL A 588 -14.71 -28.36 -7.76
N GLN A 589 -15.29 -28.52 -6.57
CA GLN A 589 -15.84 -27.39 -5.81
C GLN A 589 -14.71 -26.40 -5.47
N ASN A 590 -14.90 -25.10 -5.70
CA ASN A 590 -13.92 -24.02 -5.50
C ASN A 590 -12.76 -23.90 -6.51
N ILE A 591 -13.04 -24.04 -7.81
CA ILE A 591 -12.07 -23.80 -8.92
C ILE A 591 -11.29 -22.48 -8.81
N GLU A 592 -11.86 -21.47 -8.16
CA GLU A 592 -11.24 -20.16 -7.94
C GLU A 592 -10.04 -20.21 -6.99
N GLU A 593 -10.16 -20.97 -5.90
CA GLU A 593 -9.09 -21.16 -4.92
C GLU A 593 -7.95 -22.00 -5.52
N GLU A 594 -8.30 -23.05 -6.27
CA GLU A 594 -7.33 -23.87 -7.02
C GLU A 594 -6.55 -23.01 -8.02
N ASN A 595 -7.22 -22.12 -8.74
CA ASN A 595 -6.58 -21.22 -9.69
C ASN A 595 -5.59 -20.26 -9.02
N ILE A 596 -5.91 -19.73 -7.83
CA ILE A 596 -4.97 -18.90 -7.05
C ILE A 596 -3.78 -19.74 -6.58
N ALA A 597 -4.01 -20.93 -6.05
CA ALA A 597 -2.94 -21.83 -5.58
C ALA A 597 -2.02 -22.25 -6.73
N TYR A 598 -2.58 -22.56 -7.90
CA TYR A 598 -1.83 -22.87 -9.11
C TYR A 598 -1.01 -21.66 -9.59
N LEU A 599 -1.63 -20.48 -9.64
CA LEU A 599 -0.93 -19.24 -10.00
C LEU A 599 0.24 -18.94 -9.03
N ARG A 600 0.03 -19.15 -7.73
CA ARG A 600 1.04 -19.02 -6.68
C ARG A 600 2.23 -19.95 -6.94
N SER A 601 1.99 -21.24 -7.19
CA SER A 601 3.08 -22.20 -7.40
C SER A 601 3.94 -21.85 -8.63
N ILE A 602 3.30 -21.43 -9.73
CA ILE A 602 4.00 -20.95 -10.94
C ILE A 602 4.81 -19.67 -10.65
N ALA A 603 4.26 -18.75 -9.85
CA ALA A 603 4.97 -17.53 -9.46
C ALA A 603 6.23 -17.83 -8.63
N ILE A 604 6.15 -18.75 -7.67
CA ILE A 604 7.30 -19.20 -6.86
C ILE A 604 8.37 -19.83 -7.74
N GLN A 605 8.00 -20.73 -8.64
CA GLN A 605 8.94 -21.31 -9.61
C GLN A 605 9.62 -20.23 -10.46
N LYS A 606 8.88 -19.19 -10.87
CA LYS A 606 9.45 -18.07 -11.63
C LYS A 606 10.45 -17.28 -10.79
N VAL A 607 10.14 -16.99 -9.53
CA VAL A 607 11.09 -16.33 -8.61
C VAL A 607 12.37 -17.15 -8.48
N LYS A 608 12.28 -18.47 -8.25
CA LYS A 608 13.44 -19.38 -8.17
C LYS A 608 14.33 -19.26 -9.43
N LEU A 609 13.73 -19.22 -10.62
CA LEU A 609 14.46 -19.04 -11.88
C LEU A 609 15.14 -17.66 -11.99
N LEU A 610 14.49 -16.60 -11.52
CA LEU A 610 15.03 -15.23 -11.56
C LEU A 610 16.22 -15.05 -10.59
N ILE A 611 16.19 -15.74 -9.43
CA ILE A 611 17.30 -15.78 -8.47
C ILE A 611 18.54 -16.42 -9.13
N VAL A 612 18.37 -17.60 -9.75
CA VAL A 612 19.49 -18.36 -10.37
C VAL A 612 20.12 -17.59 -11.52
N LYS A 613 19.32 -16.93 -12.36
CA LYS A 613 19.82 -16.21 -13.54
C LYS A 613 20.48 -14.86 -13.24
N LYS A 614 20.69 -14.48 -11.97
CA LYS A 614 21.17 -13.15 -11.52
C LYS A 614 20.53 -12.04 -12.36
N ALA A 615 19.22 -11.86 -12.20
CA ALA A 615 18.41 -10.75 -12.72
C ALA A 615 19.08 -9.90 -13.84
N SER A 616 19.32 -10.50 -15.00
CA SER A 616 19.53 -9.72 -16.21
C SER A 616 18.17 -9.14 -16.59
N LYS A 617 18.07 -7.81 -16.64
CA LYS A 617 16.98 -7.06 -17.29
C LYS A 617 16.98 -7.42 -18.79
N GLN A 618 16.55 -8.62 -19.15
CA GLN A 618 16.32 -9.00 -20.53
C GLN A 618 14.93 -8.51 -20.93
N LYS A 619 14.76 -7.18 -21.04
CA LYS A 619 13.68 -6.61 -21.85
C LYS A 619 14.03 -6.91 -23.31
N SER A 620 13.29 -7.83 -23.94
CA SER A 620 13.53 -8.40 -25.26
C SER A 620 13.86 -7.35 -26.34
N GLY A 621 14.98 -7.56 -27.04
CA GLY A 621 15.47 -6.76 -28.15
C GLY A 621 14.78 -7.12 -29.46
N LEU A 622 14.15 -6.10 -30.07
CA LEU A 622 13.80 -5.90 -31.49
C LEU A 622 12.79 -4.73 -31.58
N MET A 623 11.73 -4.75 -30.76
CA MET A 623 10.78 -3.61 -30.63
C MET A 623 11.39 -2.36 -29.96
N LYS A 624 12.41 -2.53 -29.10
CA LYS A 624 13.10 -1.40 -28.43
C LYS A 624 13.85 -0.50 -29.43
N ASN A 625 14.37 -1.08 -30.52
CA ASN A 625 15.16 -0.33 -31.52
C ASN A 625 14.26 0.54 -32.42
N ILE A 626 13.05 0.09 -32.74
CA ILE A 626 12.08 0.93 -33.49
C ILE A 626 11.44 1.98 -32.55
N LYS A 627 11.21 1.62 -31.28
CA LYS A 627 10.71 2.55 -30.24
C LYS A 627 11.69 3.68 -29.95
N SER A 628 12.99 3.41 -29.83
CA SER A 628 14.00 4.46 -29.60
C SER A 628 14.07 5.43 -30.78
N ILE A 629 14.02 4.94 -32.02
CA ILE A 629 14.05 5.78 -33.23
C ILE A 629 12.85 6.74 -33.31
N ILE A 630 11.64 6.29 -32.93
CA ILE A 630 10.43 7.13 -32.92
C ILE A 630 10.40 8.09 -31.71
N MET A 631 10.90 7.67 -30.55
CA MET A 631 11.00 8.50 -29.34
C MET A 631 12.12 9.54 -29.42
N GLU A 632 13.19 9.30 -30.16
CA GLU A 632 14.30 10.24 -30.34
C GLU A 632 13.92 11.42 -31.24
N ASN A 633 12.99 11.22 -32.19
CA ASN A 633 12.53 12.28 -33.09
C ASN A 633 11.47 13.18 -32.43
N SER A 634 11.85 14.41 -32.09
CA SER A 634 10.96 15.42 -31.49
C SER A 634 9.74 15.75 -32.37
N TYR A 635 9.87 15.74 -33.70
CA TYR A 635 8.75 16.02 -34.61
C TYR A 635 7.66 14.97 -34.52
N VAL A 636 8.03 13.68 -34.47
CA VAL A 636 7.06 12.59 -34.40
C VAL A 636 6.31 12.60 -33.06
N ARG A 637 7.02 12.86 -31.95
CA ARG A 637 6.41 13.02 -30.62
C ARG A 637 5.39 14.15 -30.59
N ASN A 638 5.77 15.33 -31.10
CA ASN A 638 4.88 16.49 -31.15
C ASN A 638 3.67 16.25 -32.05
N TYR A 639 3.84 15.54 -33.17
CA TYR A 639 2.74 15.13 -34.03
C TYR A 639 1.76 14.21 -33.30
N ILE A 640 2.24 13.15 -32.62
CA ILE A 640 1.36 12.23 -31.86
C ILE A 640 0.60 12.98 -30.76
N LEU A 641 1.27 13.85 -30.00
CA LEU A 641 0.65 14.64 -28.92
C LEU A 641 -0.39 15.62 -29.47
N SER A 642 -0.10 16.32 -30.56
CA SER A 642 -1.06 17.25 -31.19
C SER A 642 -2.29 16.52 -31.76
N GLN A 643 -2.12 15.34 -32.35
CA GLN A 643 -3.24 14.50 -32.79
C GLN A 643 -4.07 14.01 -31.60
N ALA A 644 -3.42 13.58 -30.52
CA ALA A 644 -4.10 13.19 -29.29
C ALA A 644 -4.88 14.36 -28.68
N GLN A 645 -4.28 15.55 -28.59
CA GLN A 645 -4.94 16.77 -28.11
C GLN A 645 -6.13 17.18 -28.97
N THR A 646 -5.98 17.15 -30.30
CA THR A 646 -7.08 17.45 -31.25
C THR A 646 -8.24 16.47 -31.05
N LYS A 647 -7.94 15.18 -30.89
CA LYS A 647 -8.94 14.15 -30.62
C LYS A 647 -9.62 14.36 -29.26
N VAL A 648 -8.86 14.64 -28.21
CA VAL A 648 -9.39 14.95 -26.87
C VAL A 648 -10.32 16.16 -26.94
N MET A 649 -9.88 17.27 -27.55
CA MET A 649 -10.69 18.49 -27.67
C MET A 649 -11.99 18.26 -28.45
N SER A 650 -11.93 17.51 -29.57
CA SER A 650 -13.14 17.21 -30.33
C SER A 650 -14.14 16.32 -29.57
N GLN A 651 -13.65 15.38 -28.75
CA GLN A 651 -14.50 14.45 -28.00
C GLN A 651 -15.02 15.03 -26.67
N THR A 652 -14.24 15.88 -26.01
CA THR A 652 -14.53 16.39 -24.65
C THR A 652 -15.00 17.84 -24.64
N GLN A 653 -14.86 18.55 -25.77
CA GLN A 653 -15.08 20.00 -25.88
C GLN A 653 -14.24 20.84 -24.91
N GLY A 654 -13.18 20.26 -24.32
CA GLY A 654 -12.35 20.92 -23.29
C GLY A 654 -13.00 20.96 -21.90
N LEU A 655 -14.13 20.28 -21.70
CA LEU A 655 -14.89 20.28 -20.44
C LEU A 655 -14.37 19.25 -19.42
N TYR A 656 -13.40 18.43 -19.81
CA TYR A 656 -12.79 17.41 -18.96
C TYR A 656 -11.31 17.77 -18.79
N PRO A 657 -10.88 18.25 -17.60
CA PRO A 657 -9.51 18.70 -17.40
C PRO A 657 -8.50 17.54 -17.39
N ALA A 658 -8.89 16.36 -16.89
CA ALA A 658 -7.98 15.22 -16.74
C ALA A 658 -7.29 14.75 -18.03
N PRO A 659 -8.01 14.51 -19.16
CA PRO A 659 -7.37 14.18 -20.43
C PRO A 659 -6.31 15.19 -20.89
N LEU A 660 -6.53 16.49 -20.66
CA LEU A 660 -5.57 17.53 -21.04
C LEU A 660 -4.36 17.54 -20.11
N LYS A 661 -4.59 17.45 -18.79
CA LYS A 661 -3.51 17.33 -17.80
C LYS A 661 -2.65 16.08 -18.01
N ILE A 662 -3.24 14.95 -18.42
CA ILE A 662 -2.49 13.75 -18.84
C ILE A 662 -1.53 14.10 -19.98
N LEU A 663 -2.01 14.77 -21.04
CA LEU A 663 -1.14 15.17 -22.15
C LEU A 663 0.00 16.10 -21.70
N ASP A 664 -0.27 17.00 -20.78
CA ASP A 664 0.73 17.93 -20.25
C ASP A 664 1.80 17.21 -19.42
N VAL A 665 1.43 16.28 -18.53
CA VAL A 665 2.37 15.45 -17.76
C VAL A 665 3.27 14.63 -18.70
N ILE A 666 2.68 14.03 -19.73
CA ILE A 666 3.42 13.25 -20.73
C ILE A 666 4.37 14.15 -21.54
N ARG A 667 3.95 15.37 -21.91
CA ARG A 667 4.81 16.35 -22.58
C ARG A 667 6.01 16.72 -21.70
N GLN A 668 5.76 17.08 -20.44
CA GLN A 668 6.83 17.42 -19.48
C GLN A 668 7.82 16.27 -19.29
N THR A 669 7.31 15.04 -19.24
CA THR A 669 8.14 13.83 -19.14
C THR A 669 9.05 13.66 -20.36
N LEU A 670 8.51 13.84 -21.56
CA LEU A 670 9.25 13.66 -22.81
C LEU A 670 10.28 14.77 -23.07
N GLU A 671 10.04 15.98 -22.56
CA GLU A 671 10.93 17.13 -22.69
C GLU A 671 12.02 17.17 -21.62
N ASN A 672 11.66 16.88 -20.36
CA ASN A 672 12.52 17.13 -19.20
C ASN A 672 12.97 15.86 -18.45
N GLY A 673 12.46 14.70 -18.85
CA GLY A 673 12.80 13.41 -18.24
C GLY A 673 11.84 12.95 -17.13
N SER A 674 11.98 11.69 -16.73
CA SER A 674 11.03 11.01 -15.82
C SER A 674 10.98 11.60 -14.42
N THR A 675 12.10 12.07 -13.85
CA THR A 675 12.12 12.69 -12.52
C THR A 675 11.17 13.88 -12.44
N ILE A 676 11.17 14.74 -13.47
CA ILE A 676 10.26 15.87 -13.58
C ILE A 676 8.84 15.37 -13.88
N GLY A 677 8.71 14.34 -14.73
CA GLY A 677 7.44 13.67 -15.01
C GLY A 677 6.71 13.16 -13.77
N TYR A 678 7.39 12.50 -12.83
CA TYR A 678 6.80 12.04 -11.56
C TYR A 678 6.30 13.22 -10.70
N ASN A 679 7.03 14.33 -10.65
CA ASN A 679 6.58 15.50 -9.91
C ASN A 679 5.36 16.15 -10.58
N ALA A 680 5.39 16.28 -11.91
CA ALA A 680 4.28 16.79 -12.70
C ALA A 680 3.02 15.92 -12.56
N GLU A 681 3.18 14.59 -12.49
CA GLU A 681 2.09 13.65 -12.22
C GLU A 681 1.44 13.93 -10.86
N ALA A 682 2.23 14.09 -9.79
CA ALA A 682 1.71 14.35 -8.46
C ALA A 682 1.00 15.72 -8.36
N GLU A 683 1.57 16.75 -8.96
CA GLU A 683 0.97 18.08 -9.05
C GLU A 683 -0.37 18.05 -9.78
N ALA A 684 -0.39 17.42 -10.96
CA ALA A 684 -1.59 17.34 -11.77
C ALA A 684 -2.65 16.43 -11.13
N PHE A 685 -2.27 15.39 -10.39
CA PHE A 685 -3.20 14.60 -9.58
C PHE A 685 -3.89 15.46 -8.51
N ALA A 686 -3.12 16.24 -7.76
CA ALA A 686 -3.64 17.14 -6.73
C ALA A 686 -4.56 18.22 -7.31
N ASP A 687 -4.14 18.87 -8.41
CA ASP A 687 -4.95 19.84 -9.15
C ASP A 687 -6.32 19.24 -9.53
N LEU A 688 -6.30 18.06 -10.14
CA LEU A 688 -7.49 17.40 -10.66
C LEU A 688 -8.44 16.96 -9.54
N ALA A 689 -7.93 16.41 -8.46
CA ALA A 689 -8.74 15.98 -7.32
C ALA A 689 -9.48 17.15 -6.64
N MET A 690 -8.98 18.38 -6.76
CA MET A 690 -9.66 19.57 -6.25
C MET A 690 -10.80 20.08 -7.15
N THR A 691 -10.83 19.68 -8.43
CA THR A 691 -11.82 20.14 -9.41
C THR A 691 -13.24 19.67 -9.10
N ASN A 692 -14.23 20.43 -9.55
CA ASN A 692 -15.64 20.05 -9.43
C ASN A 692 -15.97 18.87 -10.35
N GLU A 693 -15.31 18.78 -11.52
CA GLU A 693 -15.49 17.69 -12.47
C GLU A 693 -15.07 16.33 -11.88
N SER A 694 -13.96 16.29 -11.14
CA SER A 694 -13.52 15.07 -10.44
C SER A 694 -14.53 14.66 -9.37
N LYS A 695 -14.96 15.60 -8.51
CA LYS A 695 -15.98 15.36 -7.47
C LYS A 695 -17.30 14.85 -8.06
N ALA A 696 -17.74 15.44 -9.18
CA ALA A 696 -18.91 15.02 -9.92
C ALA A 696 -18.80 13.57 -10.45
N LEU A 697 -17.67 13.23 -11.08
CA LEU A 697 -17.43 11.90 -11.63
C LEU A 697 -17.26 10.84 -10.53
N ILE A 698 -16.69 11.20 -9.38
CA ILE A 698 -16.62 10.35 -8.20
C ILE A 698 -18.01 10.11 -7.60
N SER A 699 -18.83 11.15 -7.47
CA SER A 699 -20.23 11.03 -7.04
C SER A 699 -21.01 10.06 -7.94
N LEU A 700 -20.86 10.19 -9.27
CA LEU A 700 -21.46 9.26 -10.23
C LEU A 700 -20.92 7.83 -10.11
N PHE A 701 -19.64 7.64 -9.79
CA PHE A 701 -19.08 6.32 -9.54
C PHE A 701 -19.74 5.65 -8.33
N HIS A 702 -19.91 6.39 -7.23
CA HIS A 702 -20.61 5.90 -6.04
C HIS A 702 -22.08 5.59 -6.34
N GLY A 703 -22.78 6.52 -6.98
CA GLY A 703 -24.18 6.33 -7.38
C GLY A 703 -24.36 5.12 -8.29
N ARG A 704 -23.47 4.92 -9.28
CA ARG A 704 -23.46 3.74 -10.16
C ARG A 704 -23.23 2.46 -9.36
N THR A 705 -22.33 2.48 -8.38
CA THR A 705 -22.06 1.32 -7.51
C THR A 705 -23.25 0.98 -6.64
N GLN A 706 -23.99 1.98 -6.15
CA GLN A 706 -25.23 1.78 -5.39
C GLN A 706 -26.37 1.26 -6.26
N CYS A 707 -26.56 1.82 -7.47
CA CYS A 707 -27.59 1.40 -8.43
C CYS A 707 -27.27 0.07 -9.12
N LYS A 708 -26.09 -0.51 -8.87
CA LYS A 708 -25.71 -1.88 -9.24
C LYS A 708 -25.93 -2.91 -8.11
N LYS A 709 -26.63 -2.52 -7.03
CA LYS A 709 -27.02 -3.39 -5.93
C LYS A 709 -28.53 -3.42 -5.82
N ASN A 710 -29.08 -4.56 -5.43
CA ASN A 710 -30.50 -4.64 -5.12
C ASN A 710 -30.77 -4.03 -3.73
N LYS A 711 -31.28 -2.79 -3.71
CA LYS A 711 -31.64 -2.06 -2.48
C LYS A 711 -32.98 -2.54 -1.87
N TYR A 712 -33.71 -3.42 -2.56
CA TYR A 712 -35.07 -3.84 -2.22
C TYR A 712 -35.13 -5.26 -1.63
N GLY A 713 -33.99 -5.82 -1.21
CA GLY A 713 -33.88 -7.15 -0.63
C GLY A 713 -33.59 -8.23 -1.66
N ASN A 714 -33.70 -9.50 -1.26
CA ASN A 714 -33.63 -10.63 -2.19
C ASN A 714 -35.04 -10.91 -2.74
N SER A 715 -35.13 -11.40 -3.97
CA SER A 715 -36.40 -11.90 -4.51
C SER A 715 -36.82 -13.17 -3.76
N GLU A 716 -38.12 -13.37 -3.58
CA GLU A 716 -38.63 -14.61 -2.96
C GLU A 716 -38.37 -15.83 -3.84
N ARG A 717 -38.30 -15.62 -5.16
CA ARG A 717 -38.07 -16.65 -6.17
C ARG A 717 -36.92 -16.27 -7.09
N GLU A 718 -36.20 -17.27 -7.56
CA GLU A 718 -35.17 -17.10 -8.57
C GLU A 718 -35.83 -17.08 -9.96
N ILE A 719 -35.59 -16.01 -10.73
CA ILE A 719 -36.07 -15.88 -12.11
C ILE A 719 -35.16 -16.67 -13.05
N LYS A 720 -35.72 -17.66 -13.78
CA LYS A 720 -35.01 -18.49 -14.76
C LYS A 720 -35.64 -18.44 -16.14
N ASN A 721 -36.97 -18.44 -16.21
CA ASN A 721 -37.71 -18.47 -17.46
C ASN A 721 -38.33 -17.09 -17.71
N MET A 722 -37.99 -16.48 -18.84
CA MET A 722 -38.45 -15.16 -19.25
C MET A 722 -39.20 -15.25 -20.57
N ALA A 723 -40.32 -14.55 -20.68
CA ALA A 723 -40.96 -14.27 -21.95
C ALA A 723 -40.75 -12.81 -22.34
N VAL A 724 -40.53 -12.55 -23.63
CA VAL A 724 -40.52 -11.20 -24.20
C VAL A 724 -41.63 -11.12 -25.24
N ILE A 725 -42.58 -10.20 -25.05
CA ILE A 725 -43.73 -10.02 -25.93
C ILE A 725 -43.45 -8.85 -26.87
N GLY A 726 -43.27 -9.15 -28.16
CA GLY A 726 -42.81 -8.22 -29.18
C GLY A 726 -41.35 -8.52 -29.56
N SER A 727 -41.10 -8.86 -30.82
CA SER A 727 -39.76 -9.12 -31.36
C SER A 727 -39.21 -7.97 -32.20
N GLY A 728 -39.70 -6.76 -31.94
CA GLY A 728 -39.17 -5.52 -32.49
C GLY A 728 -37.75 -5.22 -32.01
N VAL A 729 -37.27 -4.00 -32.29
CA VAL A 729 -35.89 -3.59 -32.01
C VAL A 729 -35.53 -3.69 -30.53
N ILE A 730 -36.44 -3.24 -29.64
CA ILE A 730 -36.20 -3.25 -28.19
C ILE A 730 -36.43 -4.65 -27.62
N GLY A 731 -37.51 -5.34 -27.95
CA GLY A 731 -37.78 -6.71 -27.52
C GLY A 731 -36.66 -7.70 -27.90
N ALA A 732 -36.18 -7.66 -29.14
CA ALA A 732 -35.00 -8.43 -29.55
C ALA A 732 -33.74 -8.04 -28.77
N GLY A 733 -33.60 -6.75 -28.42
CA GLY A 733 -32.54 -6.25 -27.54
C GLY A 733 -32.63 -6.77 -26.11
N ILE A 734 -33.82 -6.83 -25.53
CA ILE A 734 -34.08 -7.38 -24.18
C ILE A 734 -33.73 -8.88 -24.16
N ALA A 735 -34.17 -9.62 -25.18
CA ALA A 735 -33.79 -11.03 -25.33
C ALA A 735 -32.27 -11.19 -25.48
N HIS A 736 -31.63 -10.36 -26.30
CA HIS A 736 -30.17 -10.39 -26.53
C HIS A 736 -29.35 -10.26 -25.24
N VAL A 737 -29.72 -9.31 -24.36
CA VAL A 737 -29.00 -9.07 -23.08
C VAL A 737 -29.34 -10.06 -21.97
N SER A 738 -30.27 -10.98 -22.23
CA SER A 738 -30.77 -11.96 -21.24
C SER A 738 -30.21 -13.37 -21.49
N ILE A 739 -30.11 -13.82 -22.74
CA ILE A 739 -29.80 -15.22 -23.05
C ILE A 739 -28.39 -15.69 -22.66
N ASP A 740 -27.42 -14.78 -22.47
CA ASP A 740 -26.08 -15.12 -21.95
C ASP A 740 -25.97 -15.05 -20.42
N LYS A 741 -27.09 -14.81 -19.72
CA LYS A 741 -27.19 -14.63 -18.25
C LYS A 741 -27.98 -15.74 -17.57
N ASP A 742 -27.92 -16.95 -18.10
CA ASP A 742 -28.63 -18.12 -17.58
C ASP A 742 -30.16 -17.96 -17.51
N PHE A 743 -30.72 -17.10 -18.36
CA PHE A 743 -32.17 -17.05 -18.60
C PHE A 743 -32.51 -17.94 -19.80
N GLN A 744 -33.57 -18.73 -19.66
CA GLN A 744 -34.28 -19.31 -20.81
C GLN A 744 -35.29 -18.28 -21.29
N VAL A 745 -35.12 -17.80 -22.51
CA VAL A 745 -35.92 -16.69 -23.06
C VAL A 745 -36.80 -17.19 -24.18
N ILE A 746 -38.09 -16.93 -24.06
CA ILE A 746 -39.08 -17.16 -25.10
C ILE A 746 -39.44 -15.82 -25.73
N LEU A 747 -39.22 -15.68 -27.04
CA LEU A 747 -39.56 -14.49 -27.81
C LEU A 747 -40.87 -14.71 -28.55
N TYR A 748 -41.86 -13.85 -28.29
CA TYR A 748 -43.18 -13.92 -28.92
C TYR A 748 -43.42 -12.74 -29.86
N ASP A 749 -44.08 -13.02 -30.98
CA ASP A 749 -44.67 -12.02 -31.88
C ASP A 749 -45.80 -12.65 -32.69
N ASN A 750 -46.63 -11.85 -33.35
CA ASN A 750 -47.83 -12.30 -34.04
C ASN A 750 -47.56 -13.08 -35.34
N THR A 751 -46.39 -12.88 -35.95
CA THR A 751 -46.04 -13.45 -37.26
C THR A 751 -44.63 -14.01 -37.24
N SER A 752 -44.43 -15.15 -37.92
CA SER A 752 -43.13 -15.78 -38.07
C SER A 752 -42.11 -14.84 -38.73
N ALA A 753 -42.54 -14.01 -39.67
CA ALA A 753 -41.68 -13.06 -40.36
C ALA A 753 -41.03 -12.02 -39.40
N VAL A 754 -41.80 -11.48 -38.45
CA VAL A 754 -41.28 -10.50 -37.48
C VAL A 754 -40.39 -11.18 -36.43
N LEU A 755 -40.77 -12.39 -35.99
CA LEU A 755 -39.91 -13.23 -35.13
C LEU A 755 -38.56 -13.54 -35.77
N ASP A 756 -38.55 -13.94 -37.04
CA ASP A 756 -37.33 -14.27 -37.77
C ASP A 756 -36.41 -13.06 -37.91
N GLN A 757 -36.96 -11.85 -38.07
CA GLN A 757 -36.18 -10.60 -38.08
C GLN A 757 -35.53 -10.34 -36.71
N GLY A 758 -36.31 -10.41 -35.63
CA GLY A 758 -35.79 -10.23 -34.26
C GLY A 758 -34.72 -11.27 -33.91
N LYS A 759 -34.97 -12.53 -34.21
CA LYS A 759 -34.01 -13.64 -34.03
C LYS A 759 -32.73 -13.42 -34.85
N SER A 760 -32.87 -13.00 -36.11
CA SER A 760 -31.72 -12.72 -36.98
C SER A 760 -30.85 -11.60 -36.44
N GLN A 761 -31.44 -10.56 -35.84
CA GLN A 761 -30.71 -9.49 -35.17
C GLN A 761 -29.88 -10.01 -33.99
N ILE A 762 -30.47 -10.85 -33.13
CA ILE A 762 -29.78 -11.45 -31.97
C ILE A 762 -28.61 -12.31 -32.44
N VAL A 763 -28.83 -13.19 -33.43
CA VAL A 763 -27.80 -14.05 -34.01
C VAL A 763 -26.66 -13.23 -34.60
N LYS A 764 -26.96 -12.17 -35.37
CA LYS A 764 -25.95 -11.28 -35.97
C LYS A 764 -25.09 -10.58 -34.91
N ASN A 765 -25.67 -10.20 -33.78
CA ASN A 765 -24.94 -9.56 -32.67
C ASN A 765 -23.93 -10.54 -32.06
N TYR A 766 -24.35 -11.77 -31.73
CA TYR A 766 -23.44 -12.79 -31.19
C TYR A 766 -22.38 -13.26 -32.20
N GLN A 767 -22.72 -13.36 -33.48
CA GLN A 767 -21.73 -13.61 -34.55
C GLN A 767 -20.68 -12.49 -34.64
N THR A 768 -21.04 -11.24 -34.34
CA THR A 768 -20.08 -10.13 -34.26
C THR A 768 -19.12 -10.33 -33.09
N TYR A 769 -19.57 -10.90 -31.98
CA TYR A 769 -18.69 -11.25 -30.85
C TYR A 769 -17.73 -12.39 -31.20
N VAL A 770 -18.19 -13.39 -31.96
CA VAL A 770 -17.32 -14.43 -32.52
C VAL A 770 -16.26 -13.83 -33.44
N LYS A 771 -16.65 -12.99 -34.41
CA LYS A 771 -15.71 -12.32 -35.34
C LYS A 771 -14.67 -11.46 -34.61
N ARG A 772 -15.03 -10.92 -33.44
CA ARG A 772 -14.14 -10.12 -32.57
C ARG A 772 -13.36 -10.97 -31.55
N ASN A 773 -13.41 -12.30 -31.66
CA ASN A 773 -12.77 -13.24 -30.73
C ASN A 773 -13.15 -13.02 -29.25
N ARG A 774 -14.37 -12.55 -28.98
CA ARG A 774 -14.89 -12.37 -27.61
C ARG A 774 -15.49 -13.66 -27.04
N ILE A 775 -16.09 -14.46 -27.91
CA ILE A 775 -16.64 -15.79 -27.62
C ILE A 775 -16.29 -16.76 -28.76
N THR A 776 -16.31 -18.05 -28.48
CA THR A 776 -16.14 -19.12 -29.46
C THR A 776 -17.45 -19.42 -30.19
N ASN A 777 -17.37 -20.14 -31.33
CA ASN A 777 -18.57 -20.61 -32.03
C ASN A 777 -19.41 -21.57 -31.18
N THR A 778 -18.76 -22.44 -30.39
CA THR A 778 -19.45 -23.37 -29.49
C THR A 778 -20.17 -22.62 -28.35
N GLU A 779 -19.52 -21.63 -27.74
CA GLU A 779 -20.18 -20.76 -26.75
C GLU A 779 -21.36 -19.98 -27.37
N CYS A 780 -21.21 -19.47 -28.59
CA CYS A 780 -22.27 -18.78 -29.32
C CYS A 780 -23.51 -19.68 -29.50
N ASN A 781 -23.31 -20.91 -30.01
CA ASN A 781 -24.42 -21.85 -30.22
C ASN A 781 -25.10 -22.25 -28.90
N ARG A 782 -24.33 -22.45 -27.82
CA ARG A 782 -24.87 -22.72 -26.47
C ARG A 782 -25.69 -21.55 -25.91
N ILE A 783 -25.26 -20.31 -26.14
CA ILE A 783 -26.02 -19.13 -25.70
C ILE A 783 -27.31 -19.02 -26.52
N LEU A 784 -27.23 -19.21 -27.84
CA LEU A 784 -28.39 -19.13 -28.71
C LEU A 784 -29.42 -20.24 -28.47
N SER A 785 -29.03 -21.40 -27.92
CA SER A 785 -30.00 -22.44 -27.55
C SER A 785 -30.90 -22.05 -26.37
N ASN A 786 -30.56 -20.99 -25.62
CA ASN A 786 -31.43 -20.44 -24.58
C ASN A 786 -32.57 -19.56 -25.15
N LEU A 787 -32.62 -19.36 -26.47
CA LEU A 787 -33.65 -18.57 -27.15
C LEU A 787 -34.61 -19.49 -27.93
N THR A 788 -35.89 -19.45 -27.58
CA THR A 788 -36.96 -20.04 -28.40
C THR A 788 -37.90 -18.95 -28.92
N CYS A 789 -38.58 -19.21 -30.04
CA CYS A 789 -39.49 -18.26 -30.67
C CYS A 789 -40.86 -18.92 -30.88
N HIS A 790 -41.95 -18.24 -30.53
CA HIS A 790 -43.30 -18.78 -30.61
C HIS A 790 -44.30 -17.71 -31.11
N THR A 791 -45.30 -18.12 -31.88
CA THR A 791 -46.38 -17.24 -32.37
C THR A 791 -47.67 -17.32 -31.55
N THR A 792 -47.74 -18.29 -30.64
CA THR A 792 -48.86 -18.57 -29.74
C THR A 792 -48.33 -18.62 -28.31
N PHE A 793 -49.14 -18.28 -27.31
CA PHE A 793 -48.75 -18.16 -25.90
C PHE A 793 -48.48 -19.50 -25.17
N GLU A 794 -47.99 -20.51 -25.89
CA GLU A 794 -47.58 -21.80 -25.33
C GLU A 794 -46.38 -21.64 -24.38
N ASN A 795 -46.36 -22.40 -23.28
CA ASN A 795 -45.30 -22.42 -22.25
C ASN A 795 -45.21 -21.17 -21.35
N LEU A 796 -46.14 -20.21 -21.45
CA LEU A 796 -46.20 -19.07 -20.52
C LEU A 796 -46.43 -19.49 -19.06
N GLU A 797 -47.02 -20.66 -18.82
CA GLU A 797 -47.27 -21.18 -17.47
C GLU A 797 -45.98 -21.47 -16.69
N LYS A 798 -44.85 -21.62 -17.40
CA LYS A 798 -43.51 -21.87 -16.83
C LYS A 798 -42.67 -20.60 -16.67
N CYS A 799 -43.14 -19.47 -17.19
CA CYS A 799 -42.42 -18.20 -17.10
C CYS A 799 -42.52 -17.64 -15.67
N ASP A 800 -41.40 -17.11 -15.20
CA ASP A 800 -41.31 -16.40 -13.92
C ASP A 800 -41.52 -14.89 -14.12
N ILE A 801 -41.17 -14.38 -15.31
CA ILE A 801 -41.35 -12.99 -15.71
C ILE A 801 -41.71 -12.89 -17.20
N ILE A 802 -42.63 -11.98 -17.52
CA ILE A 802 -42.98 -11.56 -18.87
C ILE A 802 -42.58 -10.09 -19.02
N ILE A 803 -41.87 -9.73 -20.08
CA ILE A 803 -41.53 -8.35 -20.43
C ILE A 803 -42.22 -7.98 -21.75
N GLU A 804 -43.14 -7.03 -21.69
CA GLU A 804 -43.96 -6.58 -22.82
C GLU A 804 -43.33 -5.33 -23.49
N ASP A 805 -43.21 -5.37 -24.83
CA ASP A 805 -42.64 -4.32 -25.68
C ASP A 805 -43.50 -4.10 -26.95
N LEU A 806 -44.80 -3.87 -26.77
CA LEU A 806 -45.73 -3.49 -27.83
C LEU A 806 -45.87 -1.96 -27.92
N PHE A 807 -46.56 -1.53 -28.98
CA PHE A 807 -46.87 -0.12 -29.23
C PHE A 807 -47.52 0.58 -28.04
N GLU A 808 -47.26 1.89 -27.94
CA GLU A 808 -47.70 2.74 -26.84
C GLU A 808 -49.19 3.10 -26.95
N ASP A 809 -50.05 2.10 -26.77
CA ASP A 809 -51.51 2.22 -26.72
C ASP A 809 -52.04 1.55 -25.45
N LEU A 810 -52.78 2.32 -24.63
CA LEU A 810 -53.26 1.85 -23.34
C LEU A 810 -54.22 0.65 -23.47
N LYS A 811 -55.12 0.67 -24.47
CA LYS A 811 -56.11 -0.40 -24.65
C LYS A 811 -55.42 -1.69 -25.12
N LEU A 812 -54.46 -1.57 -26.04
CA LEU A 812 -53.66 -2.69 -26.52
C LEU A 812 -52.91 -3.36 -25.36
N LYS A 813 -52.23 -2.58 -24.52
CA LYS A 813 -51.47 -3.10 -23.37
C LYS A 813 -52.38 -3.74 -22.32
N GLN A 814 -53.52 -3.12 -22.01
CA GLN A 814 -54.53 -3.70 -21.10
C GLN A 814 -55.10 -5.02 -21.63
N ASN A 815 -55.47 -5.07 -22.92
CA ASN A 815 -56.01 -6.28 -23.54
C ASN A 815 -54.96 -7.40 -23.56
N THR A 816 -53.72 -7.07 -23.90
CA THR A 816 -52.61 -8.03 -23.90
C THR A 816 -52.36 -8.57 -22.49
N LEU A 817 -52.32 -7.72 -21.46
CA LEU A 817 -52.19 -8.16 -20.07
C LEU A 817 -53.32 -9.13 -19.67
N ASN A 818 -54.57 -8.77 -19.96
CA ASN A 818 -55.74 -9.60 -19.65
C ASN A 818 -55.73 -10.95 -20.38
N GLU A 819 -55.16 -11.01 -21.58
CA GLU A 819 -54.99 -12.24 -22.35
C GLU A 819 -53.87 -13.10 -21.76
N LEU A 820 -52.70 -12.53 -21.49
CA LEU A 820 -51.54 -13.23 -20.91
C LEU A 820 -51.85 -13.80 -19.51
N GLU A 821 -52.66 -13.10 -18.71
CA GLU A 821 -53.12 -13.56 -17.39
C GLU A 821 -53.94 -14.86 -17.41
N GLN A 822 -54.39 -15.32 -18.58
CA GLN A 822 -55.09 -16.60 -18.75
C GLN A 822 -54.12 -17.77 -18.89
N TYR A 823 -52.89 -17.50 -19.33
CA TYR A 823 -51.87 -18.51 -19.63
C TYR A 823 -50.72 -18.50 -18.62
N MET A 824 -50.43 -17.35 -18.00
CA MET A 824 -49.34 -17.22 -17.04
C MET A 824 -49.70 -17.77 -15.66
N SER A 825 -48.69 -18.14 -14.89
CA SER A 825 -48.85 -18.57 -13.51
C SER A 825 -49.13 -17.37 -12.57
N LYS A 826 -49.80 -17.60 -11.42
CA LYS A 826 -50.11 -16.55 -10.44
C LYS A 826 -48.90 -15.82 -9.85
N HIS A 827 -47.73 -16.45 -9.91
CA HIS A 827 -46.49 -15.89 -9.38
C HIS A 827 -45.69 -15.14 -10.44
N CYS A 828 -46.03 -15.31 -11.71
CA CYS A 828 -45.31 -14.69 -12.80
C CYS A 828 -45.47 -13.18 -12.73
N ILE A 829 -44.36 -12.47 -12.89
CA ILE A 829 -44.34 -11.00 -12.94
C ILE A 829 -44.68 -10.55 -14.35
N PHE A 830 -45.53 -9.54 -14.48
CA PHE A 830 -45.75 -8.83 -15.73
C PHE A 830 -45.03 -7.48 -15.68
N ALA A 831 -44.02 -7.33 -16.53
CA ALA A 831 -43.29 -6.10 -16.72
C ALA A 831 -43.63 -5.49 -18.07
N THR A 832 -43.87 -4.18 -18.12
CA THR A 832 -44.11 -3.45 -19.39
C THR A 832 -43.00 -2.43 -19.65
N ASN A 833 -42.51 -2.41 -20.89
CA ASN A 833 -41.57 -1.41 -21.40
C ASN A 833 -42.32 -0.17 -21.94
N SER A 834 -43.22 0.38 -21.14
CA SER A 834 -43.87 1.65 -21.44
C SER A 834 -42.95 2.82 -21.07
N TYR A 835 -43.10 3.97 -21.72
CA TYR A 835 -42.30 5.17 -21.50
C TYR A 835 -43.14 6.44 -21.28
N THR A 836 -44.45 6.41 -21.55
CA THR A 836 -45.38 7.50 -21.19
C THR A 836 -46.60 7.07 -20.39
N LEU A 837 -47.11 5.85 -20.62
CA LEU A 837 -48.36 5.41 -20.02
C LEU A 837 -48.15 5.06 -18.54
N SER A 838 -49.13 5.42 -17.71
CA SER A 838 -49.09 5.03 -16.30
C SER A 838 -49.18 3.51 -16.17
N ILE A 839 -48.27 2.93 -15.40
CA ILE A 839 -48.24 1.50 -15.13
C ILE A 839 -49.49 1.09 -14.34
N GLY A 840 -49.95 1.95 -13.42
CA GLY A 840 -51.20 1.75 -12.69
C GLY A 840 -52.43 1.74 -13.59
N GLN A 841 -52.45 2.54 -14.66
CA GLN A 841 -53.51 2.49 -15.67
C GLN A 841 -53.46 1.19 -16.47
N ILE A 842 -52.27 0.73 -16.87
CA ILE A 842 -52.12 -0.57 -17.54
C ILE A 842 -52.60 -1.70 -16.63
N ALA A 843 -52.24 -1.66 -15.34
CA ALA A 843 -52.60 -2.66 -14.34
C ALA A 843 -54.06 -2.59 -13.86
N SER A 844 -54.84 -1.57 -14.24
CA SER A 844 -56.15 -1.29 -13.64
C SER A 844 -57.18 -2.43 -13.74
N ASN A 845 -57.08 -3.28 -14.76
CA ASN A 845 -57.94 -4.45 -14.96
C ASN A 845 -57.23 -5.79 -14.69
N SER A 846 -56.00 -5.75 -14.18
CA SER A 846 -55.19 -6.94 -13.88
C SER A 846 -55.80 -7.74 -12.74
N ARG A 847 -55.73 -9.08 -12.83
CA ARG A 847 -56.07 -10.00 -11.74
C ARG A 847 -55.01 -10.01 -10.64
N TYR A 848 -53.77 -9.64 -10.98
CA TYR A 848 -52.61 -9.66 -10.08
C TYR A 848 -51.84 -8.34 -10.17
N PRO A 849 -52.45 -7.19 -9.84
CA PRO A 849 -51.82 -5.89 -10.02
C PRO A 849 -50.58 -5.71 -9.13
N ASP A 850 -50.44 -6.50 -8.07
CA ASP A 850 -49.24 -6.56 -7.24
C ASP A 850 -48.03 -7.18 -7.96
N LYS A 851 -48.27 -7.96 -9.01
CA LYS A 851 -47.27 -8.55 -9.92
C LYS A 851 -47.02 -7.74 -11.19
N VAL A 852 -47.64 -6.56 -11.33
CA VAL A 852 -47.41 -5.65 -12.46
C VAL A 852 -46.39 -4.57 -12.10
N VAL A 853 -45.39 -4.38 -12.96
CA VAL A 853 -44.31 -3.39 -12.79
C VAL A 853 -43.91 -2.78 -14.13
N GLY A 854 -43.37 -1.57 -14.15
CA GLY A 854 -42.72 -1.04 -15.35
C GLY A 854 -41.23 -1.43 -15.38
N MET A 855 -40.74 -1.83 -16.55
CA MET A 855 -39.31 -2.03 -16.82
C MET A 855 -38.96 -1.27 -18.09
N HIS A 856 -38.70 0.03 -17.96
CA HIS A 856 -38.42 0.93 -19.06
C HIS A 856 -36.94 0.82 -19.49
N TYR A 857 -36.74 0.11 -20.60
CA TYR A 857 -35.48 -0.06 -21.30
C TYR A 857 -35.26 1.05 -22.34
N PHE A 858 -34.01 1.49 -22.44
CA PHE A 858 -33.61 2.51 -23.40
C PHE A 858 -32.97 1.87 -24.63
N SER A 859 -33.32 2.37 -25.82
CA SER A 859 -32.75 1.92 -27.08
C SER A 859 -31.44 2.65 -27.42
N PRO A 860 -30.38 1.95 -27.91
CA PRO A 860 -30.26 0.51 -28.06
C PRO A 860 -30.00 -0.23 -26.73
N VAL A 861 -30.74 -1.32 -26.48
CA VAL A 861 -30.74 -2.04 -25.20
C VAL A 861 -29.38 -2.62 -24.83
N ASP A 862 -28.55 -3.01 -25.80
CA ASP A 862 -27.21 -3.57 -25.55
C ASP A 862 -26.17 -2.51 -25.17
N LYS A 863 -26.46 -1.22 -25.41
CA LYS A 863 -25.51 -0.11 -25.23
C LYS A 863 -25.87 0.82 -24.09
N VAL A 864 -27.16 1.12 -23.92
CA VAL A 864 -27.59 1.99 -22.83
C VAL A 864 -27.59 1.18 -21.54
N GLU A 865 -26.88 1.66 -20.53
CA GLU A 865 -26.69 0.92 -19.29
C GLU A 865 -27.88 1.07 -18.33
N LEU A 866 -28.69 2.13 -18.44
CA LEU A 866 -29.81 2.39 -17.54
C LEU A 866 -31.00 1.44 -17.80
N LEU A 867 -31.68 1.08 -16.72
CA LEU A 867 -33.04 0.53 -16.67
C LEU A 867 -33.82 1.30 -15.60
N GLU A 868 -34.96 1.86 -15.98
CA GLU A 868 -35.87 2.54 -15.05
C GLU A 868 -37.00 1.57 -14.66
N ILE A 869 -37.08 1.21 -13.39
CA ILE A 869 -38.14 0.35 -12.86
C ILE A 869 -39.22 1.21 -12.22
N ILE A 870 -40.46 1.02 -12.66
CA ILE A 870 -41.57 1.85 -12.24
C ILE A 870 -42.48 1.06 -11.30
N ARG A 871 -42.60 1.54 -10.06
CA ARG A 871 -43.49 0.96 -9.04
C ARG A 871 -44.81 1.72 -8.96
N THR A 872 -45.91 0.99 -9.03
CA THR A 872 -47.24 1.55 -8.69
C THR A 872 -47.46 1.49 -7.18
N LYS A 873 -48.60 2.01 -6.71
CA LYS A 873 -49.03 1.82 -5.32
C LYS A 873 -49.40 0.37 -4.99
N GLN A 874 -49.76 -0.43 -5.98
CA GLN A 874 -50.20 -1.82 -5.80
C GLN A 874 -49.05 -2.82 -5.98
N THR A 875 -48.03 -2.47 -6.77
CA THR A 875 -46.86 -3.32 -7.04
C THR A 875 -46.18 -3.76 -5.73
N SER A 876 -46.03 -5.07 -5.54
CA SER A 876 -45.40 -5.62 -4.33
C SER A 876 -43.89 -5.37 -4.27
N ASN A 877 -43.32 -5.36 -3.06
CA ASN A 877 -41.87 -5.22 -2.89
C ASN A 877 -41.10 -6.41 -3.50
N ASP A 878 -41.65 -7.62 -3.45
CA ASP A 878 -41.07 -8.81 -4.10
C ASP A 878 -41.01 -8.63 -5.63
N THR A 879 -42.07 -8.08 -6.24
CA THR A 879 -42.10 -7.77 -7.67
C THR A 879 -41.01 -6.78 -8.06
N VAL A 880 -40.86 -5.68 -7.29
CA VAL A 880 -39.81 -4.68 -7.52
C VAL A 880 -38.42 -5.31 -7.35
N SER A 881 -38.20 -6.06 -6.27
CA SER A 881 -36.93 -6.72 -5.98
C SER A 881 -36.54 -7.73 -7.08
N SER A 882 -37.50 -8.50 -7.58
CA SER A 882 -37.30 -9.44 -8.68
C SER A 882 -36.97 -8.73 -9.99
N ALA A 883 -37.69 -7.66 -10.35
CA ALA A 883 -37.41 -6.86 -11.54
C ALA A 883 -36.02 -6.18 -11.46
N VAL A 884 -35.64 -5.65 -10.28
CA VAL A 884 -34.30 -5.11 -10.03
C VAL A 884 -33.25 -6.19 -10.23
N THR A 885 -33.46 -7.38 -9.68
CA THR A 885 -32.55 -8.52 -9.82
C THR A 885 -32.36 -8.92 -11.29
N VAL A 886 -33.44 -8.96 -12.07
CA VAL A 886 -33.38 -9.24 -13.52
C VAL A 886 -32.54 -8.18 -14.24
N GLY A 887 -32.82 -6.89 -14.01
CA GLY A 887 -32.07 -5.80 -14.62
C GLY A 887 -30.58 -5.84 -14.28
N LEU A 888 -30.23 -6.08 -13.01
CA LEU A 888 -28.84 -6.21 -12.56
C LEU A 888 -28.15 -7.42 -13.21
N LYS A 889 -28.83 -8.57 -13.33
CA LYS A 889 -28.29 -9.78 -13.98
C LYS A 889 -28.04 -9.56 -15.48
N GLN A 890 -28.89 -8.79 -16.15
CA GLN A 890 -28.69 -8.30 -17.53
C GLN A 890 -27.53 -7.29 -17.66
N GLY A 891 -26.91 -6.86 -16.55
CA GLY A 891 -25.79 -5.93 -16.54
C GLY A 891 -26.19 -4.46 -16.56
N LYS A 892 -27.46 -4.14 -16.27
CA LYS A 892 -27.98 -2.76 -16.22
C LYS A 892 -27.63 -2.06 -14.90
N ILE A 893 -27.69 -0.74 -14.94
CA ILE A 893 -27.78 0.14 -13.79
C ILE A 893 -29.26 0.40 -13.56
N VAL A 894 -29.75 0.12 -12.36
CA VAL A 894 -31.19 0.14 -12.10
C VAL A 894 -31.53 1.29 -11.16
N ILE A 895 -32.49 2.12 -11.58
CA ILE A 895 -33.15 3.10 -10.71
C ILE A 895 -34.60 2.66 -10.53
N VAL A 896 -35.19 2.96 -9.37
CA VAL A 896 -36.60 2.69 -9.11
C VAL A 896 -37.33 4.01 -8.90
N VAL A 897 -38.41 4.19 -9.63
CA VAL A 897 -39.22 5.42 -9.65
C VAL A 897 -40.68 5.08 -9.38
N SER A 898 -41.41 6.02 -8.79
CA SER A 898 -42.86 5.90 -8.63
C SER A 898 -43.57 6.14 -9.97
N ASP A 899 -44.68 5.43 -10.17
CA ASP A 899 -45.54 5.64 -11.32
C ASP A 899 -46.06 7.09 -11.36
N SER A 900 -45.73 7.78 -12.44
CA SER A 900 -46.04 9.17 -12.70
C SER A 900 -46.05 9.38 -14.22
N PRO A 901 -46.85 10.32 -14.75
CA PRO A 901 -46.83 10.65 -16.17
C PRO A 901 -45.42 10.99 -16.68
N GLY A 902 -44.90 10.18 -17.62
CA GLY A 902 -43.54 10.29 -18.13
C GLY A 902 -42.42 9.89 -17.16
N PHE A 903 -42.77 9.23 -16.04
CA PHE A 903 -41.85 8.75 -15.01
C PHE A 903 -40.84 9.82 -14.57
N TYR A 904 -39.55 9.47 -14.44
CA TYR A 904 -38.50 10.44 -14.18
C TYR A 904 -37.78 10.84 -15.48
N THR A 905 -37.24 9.87 -16.21
CA THR A 905 -36.36 10.16 -17.34
C THR A 905 -37.07 10.82 -18.52
N THR A 906 -38.21 10.26 -18.98
CA THR A 906 -38.97 10.83 -20.11
C THR A 906 -39.44 12.24 -19.76
N ARG A 907 -39.96 12.44 -18.54
CA ARG A 907 -40.39 13.73 -18.03
C ARG A 907 -39.28 14.79 -18.12
N LEU A 908 -38.08 14.52 -17.60
CA LEU A 908 -36.95 15.47 -17.68
C LEU A 908 -36.56 15.80 -19.12
N LEU A 909 -36.44 14.79 -19.98
CA LEU A 909 -36.04 14.97 -21.37
C LEU A 909 -37.04 15.85 -22.12
N ILE A 910 -38.33 15.58 -21.95
CA ILE A 910 -39.39 16.30 -22.64
C ILE A 910 -39.42 17.77 -22.21
N PHE A 911 -39.27 18.09 -20.92
CA PHE A 911 -39.20 19.48 -20.45
C PHE A 911 -38.04 20.26 -21.06
N GLY A 912 -36.86 19.65 -21.19
CA GLY A 912 -35.70 20.25 -21.85
C GLY A 912 -35.91 20.42 -23.37
N CYS A 913 -36.41 19.38 -24.04
CA CYS A 913 -36.62 19.39 -25.49
C CYS A 913 -37.76 20.32 -25.93
N VAL A 914 -38.78 20.58 -25.10
CA VAL A 914 -39.80 21.59 -25.44
C VAL A 914 -39.18 22.98 -25.52
N GLU A 915 -38.17 23.29 -24.70
CA GLU A 915 -37.50 24.59 -24.76
C GLU A 915 -36.72 24.79 -26.08
N ILE A 916 -36.32 23.72 -26.76
CA ILE A 916 -35.77 23.78 -28.13
C ILE A 916 -36.79 24.41 -29.08
N PHE A 917 -38.07 24.04 -28.98
CA PHE A 917 -39.12 24.63 -29.83
C PHE A 917 -39.39 26.10 -29.51
N HIS A 918 -39.29 26.51 -28.24
CA HIS A 918 -39.30 27.92 -27.87
C HIS A 918 -38.13 28.68 -28.51
N LEU A 919 -36.91 28.13 -28.44
CA LEU A 919 -35.72 28.73 -29.05
C LEU A 919 -35.83 28.81 -30.58
N LEU A 920 -36.35 27.76 -31.23
CA LEU A 920 -36.60 27.74 -32.68
C LEU A 920 -37.65 28.77 -33.08
N GLN A 921 -38.76 28.87 -32.33
CA GLN A 921 -39.79 29.91 -32.53
C GLN A 921 -39.18 31.30 -32.44
N GLU A 922 -38.26 31.50 -31.51
CA GLU A 922 -37.56 32.77 -31.28
C GLU A 922 -36.38 33.02 -32.24
N GLY A 923 -36.20 32.15 -33.25
CA GLY A 923 -35.28 32.37 -34.36
C GLY A 923 -33.88 31.79 -34.18
N VAL A 924 -33.62 31.05 -33.09
CA VAL A 924 -32.33 30.38 -32.86
C VAL A 924 -32.19 29.20 -33.83
N SER A 925 -31.02 29.03 -34.45
CA SER A 925 -30.82 27.92 -35.39
C SER A 925 -30.62 26.59 -34.65
N PRO A 926 -31.03 25.44 -35.25
CA PRO A 926 -30.74 24.12 -34.68
C PRO A 926 -29.24 23.89 -34.41
N LYS A 927 -28.39 24.47 -35.25
CA LYS A 927 -26.93 24.37 -35.13
C LYS A 927 -26.41 25.12 -33.90
N ASP A 928 -26.96 26.29 -33.59
CA ASP A 928 -26.56 27.05 -32.41
C ASP A 928 -27.01 26.35 -31.12
N ILE A 929 -28.20 25.72 -31.14
CA ILE A 929 -28.70 24.88 -30.04
C ILE A 929 -27.76 23.68 -29.81
N ASP A 930 -27.35 23.00 -30.87
CA ASP A 930 -26.42 21.87 -30.76
C ASP A 930 -25.02 22.31 -30.29
N ILE A 931 -24.52 23.46 -30.75
CA ILE A 931 -23.26 24.03 -30.27
C ILE A 931 -23.38 24.36 -28.79
N ALA A 932 -24.46 25.01 -28.37
CA ALA A 932 -24.69 25.41 -26.99
C ALA A 932 -24.77 24.18 -26.07
N THR A 933 -25.58 23.19 -26.42
CA THR A 933 -25.76 21.96 -25.63
C THR A 933 -24.48 21.11 -25.58
N LYS A 934 -23.72 21.00 -26.67
CA LYS A 934 -22.40 20.34 -26.64
C LYS A 934 -21.37 21.09 -25.78
N LYS A 935 -21.33 22.42 -25.87
CA LYS A 935 -20.48 23.24 -24.99
C LYS A 935 -20.92 23.20 -23.53
N PHE A 936 -22.19 22.91 -23.26
CA PHE A 936 -22.67 22.67 -21.90
C PHE A 936 -22.21 21.31 -21.38
N GLY A 937 -22.09 20.32 -22.29
CA GLY A 937 -21.49 19.02 -22.03
C GLY A 937 -22.24 17.80 -22.54
N PHE A 938 -23.36 17.99 -23.25
CA PHE A 938 -24.09 16.85 -23.82
C PHE A 938 -23.26 16.19 -24.92
N HIS A 939 -23.24 14.85 -24.95
CA HIS A 939 -22.46 14.09 -25.93
C HIS A 939 -22.94 14.30 -27.37
N ILE A 940 -24.26 14.40 -27.52
CA ILE A 940 -24.95 14.69 -28.79
C ILE A 940 -25.69 16.01 -28.59
N GLY A 941 -25.73 16.85 -29.63
CA GLY A 941 -26.51 18.08 -29.56
C GLY A 941 -28.00 17.74 -29.47
N LEU A 942 -28.76 18.46 -28.63
CA LEU A 942 -30.13 18.06 -28.33
C LEU A 942 -31.11 18.25 -29.49
N ALA A 943 -30.80 19.10 -30.48
CA ALA A 943 -31.60 19.20 -31.70
C ALA A 943 -31.39 17.97 -32.59
N ILE A 944 -30.15 17.46 -32.70
CA ILE A 944 -29.89 16.16 -33.34
C ILE A 944 -30.56 15.02 -32.57
N LEU A 945 -30.48 15.02 -31.24
CA LEU A 945 -31.12 13.99 -30.42
C LEU A 945 -32.62 13.94 -30.67
N LEU A 946 -33.27 15.10 -30.76
CA LEU A 946 -34.71 15.22 -31.06
C LEU A 946 -35.07 14.64 -32.43
N ASP A 947 -34.24 14.88 -33.46
CA ASP A 947 -34.43 14.26 -34.78
C ASP A 947 -34.20 12.73 -34.76
N GLU A 948 -33.26 12.24 -33.94
CA GLU A 948 -33.01 10.80 -33.79
C GLU A 948 -34.14 10.10 -33.03
N PHE A 949 -34.72 10.79 -32.04
CA PHE A 949 -35.90 10.35 -31.31
C PHE A 949 -37.15 10.33 -32.20
N GLY A 950 -37.29 11.34 -33.07
CA GLY A 950 -38.42 11.51 -33.97
C GLY A 950 -39.40 12.57 -33.45
N ILE A 951 -39.66 13.59 -34.27
CA ILE A 951 -40.46 14.76 -33.88
C ILE A 951 -41.94 14.42 -33.73
N ASP A 952 -42.45 13.43 -34.46
CA ASP A 952 -43.81 12.93 -34.32
C ASP A 952 -44.02 12.16 -33.01
N LEU A 953 -43.07 11.29 -32.64
CA LEU A 953 -43.12 10.60 -31.36
C LEU A 953 -42.98 11.61 -30.21
N PHE A 954 -42.03 12.55 -30.32
CA PHE A 954 -41.91 13.66 -29.37
C PHE A 954 -43.21 14.44 -29.23
N GLY A 955 -43.83 14.82 -30.35
CA GLY A 955 -45.10 15.54 -30.35
C GLY A 955 -46.21 14.74 -29.68
N TYR A 956 -46.35 13.46 -30.01
CA TYR A 956 -47.31 12.56 -29.36
C TYR A 956 -47.17 12.56 -27.83
N ILE A 957 -45.94 12.44 -27.32
CA ILE A 957 -45.65 12.48 -25.88
C ILE A 957 -45.97 13.84 -25.28
N VAL A 958 -45.54 14.94 -25.93
CA VAL A 958 -45.81 16.30 -25.47
C VAL A 958 -47.31 16.56 -25.40
N PHE A 959 -48.09 16.12 -26.39
CA PHE A 959 -49.54 16.31 -26.41
C PHE A 959 -50.21 15.59 -25.24
N GLN A 960 -49.81 14.35 -24.95
CA GLN A 960 -50.33 13.62 -23.79
C GLN A 960 -49.94 14.27 -22.46
N LEU A 961 -48.66 14.60 -22.29
CA LEU A 961 -48.17 15.21 -21.06
C LEU A 961 -48.71 16.64 -20.87
N ARG A 962 -49.08 17.33 -21.94
CA ARG A 962 -49.68 18.67 -21.88
C ARG A 962 -51.08 18.67 -21.26
N GLU A 963 -51.86 17.61 -21.45
CA GLU A 963 -53.16 17.43 -20.79
C GLU A 963 -53.01 17.39 -19.25
N ILE A 964 -51.85 16.93 -18.77
CA ILE A 964 -51.57 16.75 -17.34
C ILE A 964 -50.83 17.96 -16.76
N PHE A 965 -49.75 18.39 -17.40
CA PHE A 965 -48.84 19.40 -16.84
C PHE A 965 -49.18 20.84 -17.22
N GLY A 966 -50.14 21.08 -18.11
CA GLY A 966 -50.53 22.46 -18.37
C GLY A 966 -49.52 23.24 -19.23
N ASP A 967 -49.69 24.57 -19.27
CA ASP A 967 -48.77 25.51 -19.94
C ASP A 967 -47.36 25.49 -19.34
N ARG A 968 -47.20 24.90 -18.15
CA ARG A 968 -45.90 24.65 -17.53
C ARG A 968 -45.00 23.80 -18.43
N LEU A 969 -45.57 22.84 -19.17
CA LEU A 969 -44.84 22.04 -20.14
C LEU A 969 -44.64 22.82 -21.44
N ALA A 970 -45.74 23.13 -22.15
CA ALA A 970 -45.74 23.79 -23.45
C ALA A 970 -46.99 24.67 -23.59
N ASN A 971 -46.86 25.90 -24.08
CA ASN A 971 -48.04 26.73 -24.38
C ASN A 971 -48.68 26.33 -25.73
N SER A 972 -49.90 26.79 -26.00
CA SER A 972 -50.62 26.47 -27.25
C SER A 972 -49.82 26.81 -28.52
N SER A 973 -49.05 27.91 -28.50
CA SER A 973 -48.22 28.31 -29.64
C SER A 973 -47.13 27.29 -29.98
N ILE A 974 -46.48 26.70 -28.96
CA ILE A 974 -45.50 25.63 -29.16
C ILE A 974 -46.15 24.33 -29.60
N ILE A 975 -47.33 24.00 -29.08
CA ILE A 975 -48.09 22.84 -29.56
C ILE A 975 -48.39 22.97 -31.05
N ASP A 976 -48.84 24.14 -31.49
CA ASP A 976 -49.15 24.39 -32.90
C ASP A 976 -47.89 24.37 -33.78
N LEU A 977 -46.75 24.85 -33.26
CA LEU A 977 -45.45 24.74 -33.94
C LEU A 977 -45.05 23.27 -34.13
N ILE A 978 -45.14 22.43 -33.10
CA ILE A 978 -44.81 21.00 -33.21
C ILE A 978 -45.73 20.30 -34.23
N LYS A 979 -47.05 20.56 -34.17
CA LYS A 979 -48.01 20.05 -35.17
C LYS A 979 -47.64 20.48 -36.58
N MET A 980 -47.23 21.74 -36.76
CA MET A 980 -46.79 22.25 -38.05
C MET A 980 -45.55 21.50 -38.57
N PHE A 981 -44.56 21.17 -37.73
CA PHE A 981 -43.43 20.34 -38.13
C PHE A 981 -43.88 18.95 -38.62
N ILE A 982 -44.77 18.30 -37.86
CA ILE A 982 -45.32 16.98 -38.21
C ILE A 982 -46.08 17.03 -39.54
N ASN A 983 -46.96 18.01 -39.71
CA ASN A 983 -47.78 18.18 -40.93
C ASN A 983 -46.93 18.46 -42.18
N ASN A 984 -45.72 19.02 -42.03
CA ASN A 984 -44.79 19.27 -43.13
C ASN A 984 -43.78 18.11 -43.34
N ASN A 985 -44.03 16.95 -42.71
CA ASN A 985 -43.18 15.76 -42.78
C ASN A 985 -41.72 16.01 -42.33
N LEU A 986 -41.54 16.90 -41.36
CA LEU A 986 -40.26 17.14 -40.68
C LEU A 986 -40.18 16.24 -39.45
N LEU A 987 -40.07 14.92 -39.66
CA LEU A 987 -40.18 13.93 -38.60
C LEU A 987 -38.83 13.51 -37.99
N GLY A 988 -37.71 13.95 -38.56
CA GLY A 988 -36.37 13.64 -38.10
C GLY A 988 -35.65 12.60 -38.97
N LYS A 989 -34.74 11.83 -38.37
CA LYS A 989 -33.86 10.90 -39.09
C LYS A 989 -34.61 9.79 -39.81
N LYS A 990 -35.73 9.33 -39.26
CA LYS A 990 -36.54 8.23 -39.82
C LYS A 990 -37.23 8.57 -41.14
N SER A 991 -37.57 9.84 -41.36
CA SER A 991 -38.11 10.34 -42.64
C SER A 991 -37.02 10.91 -43.56
N GLY A 992 -35.74 10.83 -43.15
CA GLY A 992 -34.60 11.46 -43.82
C GLY A 992 -34.48 12.98 -43.60
N GLN A 993 -35.47 13.61 -42.95
CA GLN A 993 -35.50 15.06 -42.75
C GLN A 993 -36.33 15.48 -41.53
N GLY A 994 -35.78 16.35 -40.68
CA GLY A 994 -36.44 17.04 -39.57
C GLY A 994 -35.86 18.45 -39.40
N LEU A 995 -35.21 18.71 -38.26
CA LEU A 995 -34.36 19.91 -38.08
C LEU A 995 -33.14 19.87 -39.01
N TYR A 996 -32.62 18.67 -39.28
CA TYR A 996 -31.57 18.39 -40.23
C TYR A 996 -32.04 17.52 -41.40
N VAL A 997 -31.33 17.58 -42.52
CA VAL A 997 -31.37 16.56 -43.59
C VAL A 997 -30.29 15.52 -43.31
N TYR A 998 -30.66 14.24 -43.41
CA TYR A 998 -29.75 13.12 -43.18
C TYR A 998 -29.39 12.46 -44.51
N HIS A 999 -28.13 12.60 -44.92
CA HIS A 999 -27.62 12.01 -46.15
C HIS A 999 -27.04 10.60 -45.90
N ASN A 1000 -27.02 9.77 -46.94
CA ASN A 1000 -26.48 8.40 -46.86
C ASN A 1000 -24.97 8.36 -46.55
N ASP A 1001 -24.24 9.43 -46.83
CA ASP A 1001 -22.81 9.58 -46.51
C ASP A 1001 -22.55 10.02 -45.05
N GLY A 1002 -23.61 10.22 -44.26
CA GLY A 1002 -23.54 10.63 -42.86
C GLY A 1002 -23.45 12.15 -42.64
N LYS A 1003 -23.40 12.96 -43.71
CA LYS A 1003 -23.46 14.42 -43.58
C LYS A 1003 -24.84 14.86 -43.07
N LYS A 1004 -24.83 15.95 -42.31
CA LYS A 1004 -26.01 16.58 -41.73
C LYS A 1004 -26.00 18.07 -42.06
N GLU A 1005 -27.06 18.55 -42.68
CA GLU A 1005 -27.24 19.97 -43.02
C GLU A 1005 -28.56 20.48 -42.46
N ILE A 1006 -28.62 21.77 -42.11
CA ILE A 1006 -29.87 22.36 -41.61
C ILE A 1006 -30.94 22.21 -42.69
N SER A 1007 -32.12 21.74 -42.29
CA SER A 1007 -33.22 21.50 -43.22
C SER A 1007 -33.64 22.79 -43.94
N PRO A 1008 -33.54 22.87 -45.28
CA PRO A 1008 -33.91 24.07 -46.03
C PRO A 1008 -35.42 24.36 -45.94
N LYS A 1009 -36.22 23.32 -45.67
CA LYS A 1009 -37.66 23.44 -45.40
C LYS A 1009 -37.96 24.32 -44.19
N LEU A 1010 -37.06 24.44 -43.21
CA LEU A 1010 -37.28 25.32 -42.05
C LEU A 1010 -37.50 26.79 -42.46
N LYS A 1011 -36.83 27.25 -43.52
CA LYS A 1011 -37.01 28.62 -44.06
C LYS A 1011 -38.32 28.79 -44.85
N GLN A 1012 -38.92 27.69 -45.28
CA GLN A 1012 -40.16 27.66 -46.05
C GLN A 1012 -41.40 27.56 -45.15
N LEU A 1013 -41.21 27.33 -43.85
CA LEU A 1013 -42.30 27.25 -42.89
C LEU A 1013 -42.99 28.62 -42.74
N PRO A 1014 -44.32 28.65 -42.49
CA PRO A 1014 -45.07 29.89 -42.34
C PRO A 1014 -44.50 30.78 -41.23
N LYS A 1015 -44.21 32.04 -41.58
CA LYS A 1015 -43.52 32.99 -40.66
C LYS A 1015 -44.33 33.35 -39.41
N ASN A 1016 -45.65 33.17 -39.42
CA ASN A 1016 -46.54 33.50 -38.31
C ASN A 1016 -46.32 32.62 -37.06
N TYR A 1017 -45.67 31.46 -37.20
CA TYR A 1017 -45.30 30.59 -36.08
C TYR A 1017 -44.00 31.01 -35.39
N PHE A 1018 -43.25 31.95 -35.97
CA PHE A 1018 -41.95 32.41 -35.48
C PHE A 1018 -42.06 33.84 -34.96
N THR A 1019 -41.47 34.10 -33.80
CA THR A 1019 -41.38 35.41 -33.15
C THR A 1019 -39.91 35.72 -32.86
N PRO A 1020 -39.08 36.03 -33.88
CA PRO A 1020 -37.64 36.17 -33.71
C PRO A 1020 -37.27 37.25 -32.71
N ARG A 1021 -36.37 36.96 -31.75
CA ARG A 1021 -35.75 37.99 -30.91
C ARG A 1021 -34.27 38.19 -31.28
N LYS A 1022 -33.77 39.42 -31.16
CA LYS A 1022 -32.41 39.81 -31.59
C LYS A 1022 -31.33 39.50 -30.54
N ASP A 1023 -31.74 39.35 -29.29
CA ASP A 1023 -30.92 39.26 -28.07
C ASP A 1023 -30.53 37.82 -27.68
N ILE A 1024 -31.18 36.79 -28.24
CA ILE A 1024 -30.99 35.37 -27.84
C ILE A 1024 -29.72 34.72 -28.44
N SER A 1025 -28.90 35.46 -29.18
CA SER A 1025 -27.72 34.89 -29.85
C SER A 1025 -26.60 34.44 -28.90
N MET A 1026 -26.70 34.74 -27.60
CA MET A 1026 -25.72 34.31 -26.61
C MET A 1026 -25.87 32.81 -26.30
N ILE A 1027 -24.77 32.07 -26.51
CA ILE A 1027 -24.69 30.62 -26.25
C ILE A 1027 -25.11 30.28 -24.81
N GLU A 1028 -24.69 31.09 -23.83
CA GLU A 1028 -24.99 30.88 -22.41
C GLU A 1028 -26.49 30.96 -22.12
N THR A 1029 -27.22 31.91 -22.73
CA THR A 1029 -28.68 32.01 -22.61
C THR A 1029 -29.37 30.74 -23.11
N ILE A 1030 -28.93 30.20 -24.24
CA ILE A 1030 -29.46 28.94 -24.80
C ILE A 1030 -29.19 27.77 -23.84
N GLN A 1031 -27.99 27.70 -23.27
CA GLN A 1031 -27.61 26.66 -22.31
C GLN A 1031 -28.49 26.69 -21.06
N TRP A 1032 -28.64 27.86 -20.43
CA TRP A 1032 -29.46 28.01 -19.22
C TRP A 1032 -30.94 27.76 -19.48
N ARG A 1033 -31.51 28.23 -20.59
CA ARG A 1033 -32.93 27.95 -20.89
C ARG A 1033 -33.23 26.46 -20.92
N ILE A 1034 -32.41 25.68 -21.61
CA ILE A 1034 -32.62 24.23 -21.71
C ILE A 1034 -32.31 23.56 -20.37
N SER A 1035 -31.18 23.87 -19.74
CA SER A 1035 -30.75 23.19 -18.53
C SER A 1035 -31.67 23.49 -17.35
N LEU A 1036 -32.09 24.74 -17.12
CA LEU A 1036 -32.99 25.11 -16.02
C LEU A 1036 -34.32 24.35 -16.08
N ARG A 1037 -34.84 24.10 -17.29
CA ARG A 1037 -36.08 23.31 -17.46
C ARG A 1037 -35.88 21.88 -16.97
N MET A 1038 -34.73 21.28 -17.26
CA MET A 1038 -34.38 19.94 -16.77
C MET A 1038 -34.09 19.93 -15.26
N LEU A 1039 -33.33 20.91 -14.75
CA LEU A 1039 -32.95 21.01 -13.33
C LEU A 1039 -34.18 21.20 -12.44
N ASN A 1040 -35.07 22.12 -12.83
CA ASN A 1040 -36.29 22.39 -12.08
C ASN A 1040 -37.24 21.18 -12.09
N GLU A 1041 -37.33 20.46 -13.22
CA GLU A 1041 -38.15 19.25 -13.27
C GLU A 1041 -37.54 18.09 -12.48
N ALA A 1042 -36.21 18.00 -12.40
CA ALA A 1042 -35.52 17.07 -11.52
C ALA A 1042 -35.88 17.34 -10.05
N ALA A 1043 -35.73 18.59 -9.60
CA ALA A 1043 -36.11 19.01 -8.26
C ALA A 1043 -37.59 18.71 -7.97
N ARG A 1044 -38.49 18.97 -8.94
CA ARG A 1044 -39.91 18.66 -8.81
C ARG A 1044 -40.19 17.17 -8.71
N CYS A 1045 -39.48 16.32 -9.46
CA CYS A 1045 -39.61 14.87 -9.36
C CYS A 1045 -39.18 14.34 -7.98
N LEU A 1046 -38.22 14.99 -7.32
CA LEU A 1046 -37.87 14.69 -5.94
C LEU A 1046 -38.94 15.17 -4.95
N GLU A 1047 -39.43 16.40 -5.13
CA GLU A 1047 -40.54 16.99 -4.34
C GLU A 1047 -41.81 16.13 -4.39
N GLU A 1048 -42.16 15.62 -5.57
CA GLU A 1048 -43.33 14.77 -5.80
C GLU A 1048 -43.10 13.30 -5.45
N ASN A 1049 -41.92 12.91 -4.95
CA ASN A 1049 -41.53 11.53 -4.64
C ASN A 1049 -41.60 10.57 -5.86
N VAL A 1050 -41.37 11.10 -7.07
CA VAL A 1050 -41.18 10.27 -8.27
C VAL A 1050 -39.86 9.51 -8.16
N ILE A 1051 -38.80 10.18 -7.73
CA ILE A 1051 -37.53 9.56 -7.32
C ILE A 1051 -37.40 9.62 -5.79
N SER A 1052 -36.78 8.59 -5.20
CA SER A 1052 -36.60 8.51 -3.76
C SER A 1052 -35.36 9.22 -3.23
N THR A 1053 -34.32 9.36 -4.07
CA THR A 1053 -33.04 9.95 -3.69
C THR A 1053 -32.47 10.80 -4.83
N PRO A 1054 -31.71 11.87 -4.50
CA PRO A 1054 -30.96 12.64 -5.51
C PRO A 1054 -30.01 11.76 -6.33
N THR A 1055 -29.41 10.74 -5.71
CA THR A 1055 -28.50 9.81 -6.37
C THR A 1055 -29.16 9.02 -7.50
N ASP A 1056 -30.35 8.46 -7.26
CA ASP A 1056 -31.08 7.75 -8.32
C ASP A 1056 -31.45 8.72 -9.45
N GLY A 1057 -31.78 9.97 -9.10
CA GLY A 1057 -32.05 11.04 -10.05
C GLY A 1057 -30.84 11.41 -10.92
N ASP A 1058 -29.67 11.59 -10.32
CA ASP A 1058 -28.43 11.91 -11.04
C ASP A 1058 -28.01 10.76 -11.97
N ILE A 1059 -28.08 9.52 -11.48
CA ILE A 1059 -27.78 8.32 -12.27
C ILE A 1059 -28.76 8.16 -13.43
N GLY A 1060 -30.06 8.36 -13.19
CA GLY A 1060 -31.08 8.31 -14.23
C GLY A 1060 -30.85 9.35 -15.33
N ALA A 1061 -30.55 10.59 -14.95
CA ALA A 1061 -30.31 11.67 -15.89
C ALA A 1061 -29.02 11.45 -16.71
N VAL A 1062 -27.92 11.03 -16.07
CA VAL A 1062 -26.64 10.85 -16.75
C VAL A 1062 -26.63 9.62 -17.64
N PHE A 1063 -27.03 8.45 -17.13
CA PHE A 1063 -26.94 7.19 -17.87
C PHE A 1063 -28.14 6.90 -18.78
N GLY A 1064 -29.27 7.59 -18.57
CA GLY A 1064 -30.46 7.50 -19.42
C GLY A 1064 -30.53 8.61 -20.47
N LEU A 1065 -30.38 9.87 -20.03
CA LEU A 1065 -30.60 11.05 -20.89
C LEU A 1065 -29.32 11.64 -21.48
N GLY A 1066 -28.16 11.18 -21.02
CA GLY A 1066 -26.87 11.75 -21.40
C GLY A 1066 -26.64 13.14 -20.80
N PHE A 1067 -27.24 13.44 -19.64
CA PHE A 1067 -26.92 14.66 -18.89
C PHE A 1067 -25.40 14.74 -18.64
N PRO A 1068 -24.75 15.91 -18.74
CA PRO A 1068 -23.29 16.00 -18.73
C PRO A 1068 -22.62 15.35 -17.50
N PRO A 1069 -21.83 14.27 -17.66
CA PRO A 1069 -21.24 13.53 -16.55
C PRO A 1069 -20.30 14.35 -15.67
N MET A 1070 -19.51 15.26 -16.25
CA MET A 1070 -18.61 16.14 -15.50
C MET A 1070 -19.35 17.18 -14.64
N LYS A 1071 -20.67 17.27 -14.75
CA LYS A 1071 -21.54 18.05 -13.83
C LYS A 1071 -22.17 17.18 -12.74
N GLY A 1072 -22.02 15.85 -12.81
CA GLY A 1072 -22.43 14.90 -11.77
C GLY A 1072 -23.91 14.50 -11.82
N GLY A 1073 -24.71 15.13 -12.70
CA GLY A 1073 -26.16 15.01 -12.73
C GLY A 1073 -26.84 16.31 -12.30
N PRO A 1074 -28.18 16.44 -12.48
CA PRO A 1074 -28.91 17.66 -12.14
C PRO A 1074 -28.75 18.09 -10.67
N PHE A 1075 -28.80 17.16 -9.71
CA PHE A 1075 -28.73 17.49 -8.28
C PHE A 1075 -27.32 17.88 -7.87
N HIS A 1076 -26.31 17.10 -8.28
CA HIS A 1076 -24.92 17.45 -8.00
C HIS A 1076 -24.51 18.77 -8.67
N PHE A 1077 -25.03 19.06 -9.87
CA PHE A 1077 -24.79 20.33 -10.55
C PHE A 1077 -25.39 21.51 -9.77
N MET A 1078 -26.61 21.38 -9.26
CA MET A 1078 -27.23 22.43 -8.44
C MET A 1078 -26.45 22.69 -7.16
N ASP A 1079 -25.92 21.65 -6.50
CA ASP A 1079 -25.10 21.81 -5.30
C ASP A 1079 -23.73 22.44 -5.57
N THR A 1080 -23.09 22.08 -6.69
CA THR A 1080 -21.76 22.60 -7.06
C THR A 1080 -21.81 24.02 -7.61
N TYR A 1081 -22.86 24.37 -8.37
CA TYR A 1081 -23.09 25.74 -8.82
C TYR A 1081 -23.64 26.63 -7.68
N GLY A 1082 -24.36 26.04 -6.73
CA GLY A 1082 -25.01 26.71 -5.61
C GLY A 1082 -26.50 26.94 -5.90
N ILE A 1083 -27.38 26.37 -5.05
CA ILE A 1083 -28.84 26.42 -5.23
C ILE A 1083 -29.35 27.86 -5.23
N SER A 1084 -28.81 28.74 -4.38
CA SER A 1084 -29.15 30.17 -4.38
C SER A 1084 -28.83 30.84 -5.71
N ASN A 1085 -27.67 30.52 -6.31
CA ASN A 1085 -27.30 31.07 -7.61
C ASN A 1085 -28.24 30.55 -8.71
N ILE A 1086 -28.64 29.26 -8.66
CA ILE A 1086 -29.63 28.71 -9.58
C ILE A 1086 -30.96 29.44 -9.45
N LEU A 1087 -31.44 29.71 -8.24
CA LEU A 1087 -32.67 30.46 -7.99
C LEU A 1087 -32.61 31.87 -8.58
N ASP A 1088 -31.50 32.59 -8.41
CA ASP A 1088 -31.32 33.93 -8.97
C ASP A 1088 -31.41 33.90 -10.51
N VAL A 1089 -30.74 32.92 -11.13
CA VAL A 1089 -30.84 32.71 -12.57
C VAL A 1089 -32.30 32.38 -12.94
N MET A 1090 -32.96 31.46 -12.24
CA MET A 1090 -34.35 31.09 -12.53
C MET A 1090 -35.32 32.27 -12.42
N ASN A 1091 -35.17 33.11 -11.40
CA ASN A 1091 -36.01 34.31 -11.20
C ASN A 1091 -35.81 35.32 -12.35
N ASN A 1092 -34.56 35.52 -12.79
CA ASN A 1092 -34.26 36.36 -13.94
C ASN A 1092 -34.92 35.82 -15.21
N PHE A 1093 -34.75 34.52 -15.49
CA PHE A 1093 -35.37 33.87 -16.66
C PHE A 1093 -36.90 33.81 -16.55
N GLN A 1094 -37.47 33.72 -15.35
CA GLN A 1094 -38.91 33.82 -15.13
C GLN A 1094 -39.42 35.22 -15.50
N SER A 1095 -38.70 36.28 -15.13
CA SER A 1095 -39.10 37.66 -15.44
C SER A 1095 -39.09 37.93 -16.95
N GLU A 1096 -38.11 37.38 -17.68
CA GLU A 1096 -37.89 37.65 -19.10
C GLU A 1096 -38.70 36.72 -20.03
N TYR A 1097 -38.87 35.45 -19.63
CA TYR A 1097 -39.48 34.42 -20.46
C TYR A 1097 -40.77 33.84 -19.86
N GLY A 1098 -41.15 34.21 -18.65
CA GLY A 1098 -42.41 33.86 -18.01
C GLY A 1098 -42.36 32.65 -17.07
N ASN A 1099 -43.53 32.30 -16.53
CA ASN A 1099 -43.70 31.36 -15.41
C ASN A 1099 -43.17 29.93 -15.63
N ARG A 1100 -42.81 29.55 -16.86
CA ARG A 1100 -42.23 28.22 -17.13
C ARG A 1100 -40.84 28.04 -16.48
N PHE A 1101 -40.18 29.12 -16.09
CA PHE A 1101 -38.92 29.09 -15.33
C PHE A 1101 -39.10 29.32 -13.82
N ALA A 1102 -40.34 29.39 -13.33
CA ALA A 1102 -40.58 29.58 -11.90
C ALA A 1102 -39.96 28.44 -11.07
N PRO A 1103 -39.21 28.75 -10.00
CA PRO A 1103 -38.59 27.74 -9.15
C PRO A 1103 -39.62 26.87 -8.43
N THR A 1104 -39.25 25.61 -8.17
CA THR A 1104 -40.01 24.71 -7.29
C THR A 1104 -39.95 25.19 -5.84
N GLN A 1105 -40.95 24.78 -5.05
CA GLN A 1105 -40.98 25.13 -3.63
C GLN A 1105 -39.80 24.49 -2.90
N LEU A 1106 -39.46 23.24 -3.24
CA LEU A 1106 -38.27 22.55 -2.74
C LEU A 1106 -36.99 23.38 -2.87
N LEU A 1107 -36.71 23.97 -4.05
CA LEU A 1107 -35.49 24.77 -4.24
C LEU A 1107 -35.51 26.03 -3.37
N ILE A 1108 -36.66 26.73 -3.30
CA ILE A 1108 -36.85 27.91 -2.45
C ILE A 1108 -36.59 27.57 -0.98
N ASP A 1109 -37.20 26.49 -0.49
CA ASP A 1109 -37.08 26.04 0.89
C ASP A 1109 -35.64 25.65 1.22
N MET A 1110 -34.96 24.91 0.32
CA MET A 1110 -33.56 24.54 0.50
C MET A 1110 -32.63 25.75 0.58
N THR A 1111 -32.87 26.82 -0.18
CA THR A 1111 -32.09 28.05 -0.06
C THR A 1111 -32.39 28.80 1.23
N ASN A 1112 -33.65 28.89 1.64
CA ASN A 1112 -34.01 29.51 2.92
C ASN A 1112 -33.39 28.76 4.12
N GLU A 1113 -33.23 27.45 4.01
CA GLU A 1113 -32.66 26.57 5.04
C GLU A 1113 -31.15 26.33 4.87
N ASN A 1114 -30.51 26.90 3.86
CA ASN A 1114 -29.11 26.67 3.48
C ASN A 1114 -28.74 25.16 3.37
N LYS A 1115 -29.64 24.37 2.77
CA LYS A 1115 -29.48 22.93 2.54
C LYS A 1115 -28.90 22.64 1.15
N LYS A 1116 -28.34 21.44 1.02
CA LYS A 1116 -27.84 20.85 -0.23
C LYS A 1116 -28.52 19.50 -0.45
N PHE A 1117 -28.50 19.00 -1.69
CA PHE A 1117 -28.98 17.64 -1.98
C PHE A 1117 -28.04 16.58 -1.43
N TYR A 1118 -26.73 16.85 -1.49
CA TYR A 1118 -25.66 16.02 -0.94
C TYR A 1118 -25.00 16.79 0.21
N SER A 1119 -25.38 16.44 1.44
CA SER A 1119 -24.86 17.02 2.69
C SER A 1119 -24.01 16.04 3.47
#